data_AF-A0AB36IIR9-F1
#
_entry.id   AF-A0AB36IIR9-F1
#
_cell.length_a   1.000
_cell.length_b   1.000
_cell.length_c   1.000
_cell.angle_alpha   90.00
_cell.angle_beta   90.00
_cell.angle_gamma   90.00
#
_symmetry.space_group_name_H-M   'P 1'
#
loop_
_entity.id
_entity.type
_entity.pdbx_description
1 polymer ?
#
loop_
_entity_poly.entity_id
_entity_poly.type
_entity_poly.pdbx_seq_one_letter_code
_entity_poly.pdbx_strand_id
1 'polypeptide(L)'
;MPAGIADMTDSLLGWASQTELDLNQRLAGVEYFPQIQLRHDELERIHRFYGTFLSRQVGAGASLGDLFEMTPCLTVTTLVSRASRISDPADFFGEYIGGLGLSAEHAAVVEGLTEKLFAQAGLLVPEGIASPLELLSIHAGISNHEVAAVLTEVENGTTEYPFMFDAVLRLTPEWAQTLIGGVQELIEFATTHPTSWSDRQRESSLPAMIDEIVVAELRERPVGTADRENSVGVALRELRPRLILDAERRKVCLRLPEQRVSDDEINWRVSLEGTTRIFSTRRAWGDTSGYSEALDITVERQIRETTVTDTSNQITWVVPVVDFNDPVLVFSARGENLTDKVSLHHQEIYVLAPAEAKLEDMVTGQPVPVFEQFLVEGWNSWVCSRVDARGLSSLKVNKEVRCIDPRRRVAFHHPAELVPHVRSISGLPVHAQSLIAEFPPTLSGQDETWMLSISAFAGVGAAGEEIAEPEPLEVPADGGLFAIFDPEIYDAPWVGEYLVRLRGPRNESFRHEFAIVEGMTTEFEVASGASFRIPTTTGLSEASLRVRSGEKHFTAEPRLVTVEATDPNASFVVTTDEGDQMPLRFVPPQIAIELPLTIEPPTWRVTRTVCGPRDLDGAGELRIRTGVDVGDPKVSVRNHHGSPLRTVKMVTPDNGRTWIASMKEIAASTFVMPRGSIEFEWTDRKVDRRVSVTIAVIDKTENFTGITIEDGKLVFEELAAGRQLAAWVWPQTAPWVSAVELAVTGPELELPEVLVGAGNLIVQLHTADPFTTSVTPLSPGKAAVTVEQEGYYSAQTEEYAQLSAFFGGEVEEPPISDAVVPALWDVSHIWTEQGNTEHLPVVHAALRSSPAAALKGLSASLVPAQALPGKVISSGLAASPFTTESPATEVHRTAWIGTLQLLGALPSAFKEAEEIGNRTPLLPILGQLEEVAGKNILSTLATGRDSTLDTACIDQSTVAIAGMNETQQKALLDMFFSNADIVPGPLMEDNTRLMAVFETFKKRDALREVLQTEGLIKTAVELLRAMRGTQRQLYSSARIRFDKLDGVNTDNPENMWALTPVVSLVFALSSRLHAHELIGKTRTLDRASAGWGRIADLVPDLVTGDLISAEAMVLGARNPGLVD
;
A
#
# COMPACT_ATOMS: atom_id res chain seq x y z
N MET A 1 -35.06 6.65 38.61
CA MET A 1 -35.14 5.42 37.81
C MET A 1 -35.48 5.91 36.41
N PRO A 2 -34.61 5.81 35.40
CA PRO A 2 -35.02 6.20 34.06
C PRO A 2 -36.14 5.24 33.65
N ALA A 3 -37.35 5.77 33.49
CA ALA A 3 -38.53 4.99 33.21
C ALA A 3 -38.42 4.47 31.77
N GLY A 4 -38.12 3.19 31.58
CA GLY A 4 -38.08 2.53 30.26
C GLY A 4 -37.04 1.41 30.10
N ILE A 5 -35.91 1.44 30.83
CA ILE A 5 -34.89 0.38 30.77
C ILE A 5 -35.26 -0.78 31.72
N ALA A 6 -35.32 -2.01 31.19
CA ALA A 6 -35.68 -3.20 31.97
C ALA A 6 -34.45 -4.01 32.44
N ASP A 7 -33.38 -4.08 31.63
CA ASP A 7 -32.12 -4.72 32.00
C ASP A 7 -30.98 -3.69 32.10
N MET A 8 -30.60 -3.37 33.34
CA MET A 8 -29.50 -2.42 33.64
C MET A 8 -28.11 -3.05 33.50
N THR A 9 -28.03 -4.35 33.25
CA THR A 9 -26.77 -5.11 33.09
C THR A 9 -26.44 -5.42 31.63
N ASP A 10 -27.25 -4.96 30.68
CA ASP A 10 -27.01 -5.12 29.24
C ASP A 10 -25.67 -4.49 28.84
N SER A 11 -24.83 -5.29 28.18
CA SER A 11 -23.50 -4.85 27.72
C SER A 11 -23.55 -3.69 26.73
N LEU A 12 -24.67 -3.50 26.03
CA LEU A 12 -24.86 -2.41 25.07
C LEU A 12 -25.46 -1.13 25.66
N LEU A 13 -25.84 -1.11 26.94
CA LEU A 13 -26.47 0.06 27.55
C LEU A 13 -25.56 1.31 27.54
N GLY A 14 -24.26 1.11 27.85
CA GLY A 14 -23.28 2.19 27.81
C GLY A 14 -23.04 2.71 26.39
N TRP A 15 -22.99 1.81 25.41
CA TRP A 15 -22.87 2.14 23.99
C TRP A 15 -24.10 2.92 23.50
N ALA A 16 -25.31 2.47 23.81
CA ALA A 16 -26.55 3.12 23.38
C ALA A 16 -26.67 4.54 23.95
N SER A 17 -26.36 4.73 25.24
CA SER A 17 -26.37 6.05 25.88
C SER A 17 -25.34 7.01 25.26
N GLN A 18 -24.11 6.54 25.03
CA GLN A 18 -23.06 7.37 24.43
C GLN A 18 -23.36 7.71 22.97
N THR A 19 -23.88 6.76 22.20
CA THR A 19 -24.21 6.95 20.78
C THR A 19 -25.41 7.87 20.62
N GLU A 20 -26.44 7.75 21.47
CA GLU A 20 -27.57 8.69 21.49
C GLU A 20 -27.11 10.13 21.75
N LEU A 21 -26.18 10.32 22.69
CA LEU A 21 -25.63 11.64 23.00
C LEU A 21 -24.80 12.22 21.83
N ASP A 22 -23.96 11.40 21.20
CA ASP A 22 -23.18 11.80 20.02
C ASP A 22 -24.08 12.19 18.85
N LEU A 23 -25.07 11.35 18.53
CA LEU A 23 -26.03 11.63 17.46
C LEU A 23 -26.83 12.90 17.73
N ASN A 24 -27.29 13.12 18.97
CA ASN A 24 -27.99 14.35 19.36
C ASN A 24 -27.11 15.60 19.12
N GLN A 25 -25.83 15.54 19.48
CA GLN A 25 -24.89 16.65 19.22
C GLN A 25 -24.69 16.92 17.74
N ARG A 26 -24.58 15.88 16.90
CA ARG A 26 -24.44 16.02 15.45
C ARG A 26 -25.71 16.53 14.78
N LEU A 27 -26.88 16.08 15.24
CA LEU A 27 -28.19 16.43 14.67
C LEU A 27 -28.63 17.85 15.04
N ALA A 28 -28.22 18.39 16.20
CA ALA A 28 -28.65 19.69 16.69
C ALA A 28 -28.31 20.91 15.78
N GLY A 29 -27.45 20.73 14.77
CA GLY A 29 -27.02 21.78 13.85
C GLY A 29 -27.47 21.62 12.40
N VAL A 30 -28.32 20.62 12.09
CA VAL A 30 -28.71 20.27 10.71
C VAL A 30 -30.22 20.14 10.55
N GLU A 31 -30.71 20.38 9.33
CA GLU A 31 -32.14 20.23 9.01
C GLU A 31 -32.46 18.84 8.44
N TYR A 32 -31.52 18.29 7.66
CA TYR A 32 -31.66 17.02 6.97
C TYR A 32 -30.65 16.01 7.52
N PHE A 33 -31.13 14.83 7.90
CA PHE A 33 -30.28 13.76 8.41
C PHE A 33 -28.97 13.53 7.61
N PRO A 34 -28.94 13.47 6.26
CA PRO A 34 -27.70 13.20 5.53
C PRO A 34 -26.57 14.22 5.80
N GLN A 35 -26.91 15.43 6.25
CA GLN A 35 -25.92 16.48 6.55
C GLN A 35 -24.97 16.14 7.71
N ILE A 36 -25.27 15.14 8.55
CA ILE A 36 -24.34 14.68 9.62
C ILE A 36 -23.19 13.80 9.10
N GLN A 37 -23.15 13.50 7.80
CA GLN A 37 -22.05 12.83 7.11
C GLN A 37 -21.71 11.42 7.64
N LEU A 38 -22.71 10.65 8.09
CA LEU A 38 -22.52 9.23 8.42
C LEU A 38 -22.42 8.38 7.15
N ARG A 39 -21.51 7.41 7.17
CA ARG A 39 -21.33 6.41 6.11
C ARG A 39 -22.26 5.21 6.27
N HIS A 40 -22.48 4.45 5.20
CA HIS A 40 -23.33 3.26 5.26
C HIS A 40 -22.82 2.20 6.25
N ASP A 41 -21.50 2.00 6.33
CA ASP A 41 -20.92 1.02 7.26
C ASP A 41 -21.13 1.44 8.74
N GLU A 42 -21.06 2.73 9.06
CA GLU A 42 -21.40 3.26 10.39
C GLU A 42 -22.88 3.09 10.72
N LEU A 43 -23.76 3.39 9.76
CA LEU A 43 -25.21 3.23 9.90
C LEU A 43 -25.59 1.76 10.12
N GLU A 44 -24.89 0.81 9.50
CA GLU A 44 -25.07 -0.62 9.74
C GLU A 44 -24.66 -1.05 11.15
N ARG A 45 -23.52 -0.56 11.65
CA ARG A 45 -23.07 -0.81 13.02
C ARG A 45 -24.12 -0.32 14.03
N ILE A 46 -24.62 0.90 13.84
CA ILE A 46 -25.67 1.47 14.70
C ILE A 46 -26.93 0.61 14.65
N HIS A 47 -27.40 0.27 13.44
CA HIS A 47 -28.59 -0.56 13.25
C HIS A 47 -28.47 -1.94 13.91
N ARG A 48 -27.31 -2.60 13.78
CA ARG A 48 -27.07 -3.93 14.35
C ARG A 48 -27.05 -3.92 15.88
N PHE A 49 -26.28 -3.01 16.47
CA PHE A 49 -26.17 -2.91 17.93
C PHE A 49 -27.47 -2.42 18.56
N TYR A 50 -28.15 -1.46 17.93
CA TYR A 50 -29.43 -0.96 18.43
C TYR A 50 -30.52 -2.03 18.38
N GLY A 51 -30.64 -2.80 17.29
CA GLY A 51 -31.58 -3.92 17.22
C GLY A 51 -31.32 -4.99 18.29
N THR A 52 -30.04 -5.32 18.52
CA THR A 52 -29.65 -6.27 19.58
C THR A 52 -30.02 -5.75 20.97
N PHE A 53 -29.76 -4.48 21.24
CA PHE A 53 -30.13 -3.81 22.49
C PHE A 53 -31.65 -3.81 22.70
N LEU A 54 -32.43 -3.38 21.69
CA LEU A 54 -33.89 -3.36 21.77
C LEU A 54 -34.46 -4.77 22.01
N SER A 55 -33.99 -5.77 21.27
CA SER A 55 -34.45 -7.16 21.41
C SER A 55 -34.23 -7.69 22.83
N ARG A 56 -33.08 -7.39 23.44
CA ARG A 56 -32.78 -7.76 24.83
C ARG A 56 -33.65 -7.02 25.84
N GLN A 57 -33.82 -5.71 25.70
CA GLN A 57 -34.64 -4.92 26.61
C GLN A 57 -36.12 -5.31 26.55
N VAL A 58 -36.67 -5.52 25.34
CA VAL A 58 -38.04 -6.02 25.15
C VAL A 58 -38.17 -7.43 25.74
N GLY A 59 -37.20 -8.31 25.50
CA GLY A 59 -37.14 -9.64 26.13
C GLY A 59 -37.09 -9.60 27.67
N ALA A 60 -36.51 -8.54 28.24
CA ALA A 60 -36.50 -8.27 29.69
C ALA A 60 -37.79 -7.59 30.21
N GLY A 61 -38.74 -7.26 29.33
CA GLY A 61 -40.05 -6.69 29.68
C GLY A 61 -40.18 -5.18 29.52
N ALA A 62 -39.27 -4.51 28.81
CA ALA A 62 -39.38 -3.09 28.48
C ALA A 62 -40.50 -2.83 27.43
N SER A 63 -41.09 -1.63 27.48
CA SER A 63 -41.99 -1.13 26.43
C SER A 63 -41.18 -0.60 25.26
N LEU A 64 -41.40 -1.13 24.06
CA LEU A 64 -40.67 -0.69 22.86
C LEU A 64 -40.92 0.80 22.54
N GLY A 65 -42.15 1.28 22.73
CA GLY A 65 -42.48 2.70 22.53
C GLY A 65 -41.71 3.62 23.48
N ASP A 66 -41.58 3.22 24.76
CA ASP A 66 -40.82 3.99 25.74
C ASP A 66 -39.32 4.01 25.39
N LEU A 67 -38.78 2.89 24.88
CA LEU A 67 -37.39 2.81 24.42
C LEU A 67 -37.13 3.74 23.24
N PHE A 68 -38.02 3.78 22.23
CA PHE A 68 -37.89 4.71 21.11
C PHE A 68 -37.93 6.17 21.55
N GLU A 69 -38.85 6.54 22.44
CA GLU A 69 -38.93 7.92 22.96
C GLU A 69 -37.74 8.30 23.87
N MET A 70 -37.11 7.32 24.51
CA MET A 70 -35.87 7.54 25.27
C MET A 70 -34.63 7.66 24.38
N THR A 71 -34.67 7.12 23.17
CA THR A 71 -33.55 7.09 22.22
C THR A 71 -33.98 7.59 20.83
N PRO A 72 -34.52 8.83 20.73
CA PRO A 72 -35.07 9.35 19.49
C PRO A 72 -34.02 9.46 18.38
N CYS A 73 -32.77 9.81 18.70
CA CYS A 73 -31.72 9.99 17.68
C CYS A 73 -31.28 8.64 17.09
N LEU A 74 -31.09 7.61 17.92
CA LEU A 74 -30.82 6.24 17.47
C LEU A 74 -31.99 5.67 16.65
N THR A 75 -33.23 5.91 17.09
CA THR A 75 -34.42 5.42 16.38
C THR A 75 -34.53 6.07 14.99
N VAL A 76 -34.40 7.40 14.91
CA VAL A 76 -34.42 8.13 13.63
C VAL A 76 -33.27 7.69 12.73
N THR A 77 -32.06 7.56 13.27
CA THR A 77 -30.88 7.11 12.52
C THR A 77 -31.10 5.74 11.87
N THR A 78 -31.66 4.79 12.62
CA THR A 78 -31.92 3.43 12.11
C THR A 78 -33.11 3.37 11.16
N LEU A 79 -34.14 4.20 11.36
CA LEU A 79 -35.24 4.39 10.41
C LEU A 79 -34.75 4.92 9.06
N VAL A 80 -33.95 6.00 9.07
CA VAL A 80 -33.37 6.58 7.84
C VAL A 80 -32.43 5.59 7.14
N SER A 81 -31.58 4.92 7.91
CA SER A 81 -30.68 3.86 7.42
C SER A 81 -31.42 2.69 6.76
N ARG A 82 -32.66 2.40 7.21
CA ARG A 82 -33.51 1.38 6.59
C ARG A 82 -34.23 1.93 5.36
N ALA A 83 -34.73 3.16 5.43
CA ALA A 83 -35.40 3.83 4.31
C ALA A 83 -34.46 4.01 3.11
N SER A 84 -33.16 4.23 3.34
CA SER A 84 -32.17 4.28 2.26
C SER A 84 -31.93 2.92 1.57
N ARG A 85 -32.42 1.81 2.13
CA ARG A 85 -32.21 0.43 1.65
C ARG A 85 -33.51 -0.37 1.57
N ILE A 86 -34.63 0.33 1.42
CA ILE A 86 -35.96 -0.25 1.44
C ILE A 86 -36.15 -1.22 0.26
N SER A 87 -36.82 -2.35 0.50
CA SER A 87 -37.22 -3.29 -0.54
C SER A 87 -38.61 -3.00 -1.07
N ASP A 88 -39.58 -2.86 -0.16
CA ASP A 88 -40.99 -2.64 -0.46
C ASP A 88 -41.54 -1.47 0.37
N PRO A 89 -41.87 -0.33 -0.27
CA PRO A 89 -42.58 0.78 0.35
C PRO A 89 -43.82 0.39 1.16
N ALA A 90 -44.57 -0.62 0.73
CA ALA A 90 -45.85 -0.98 1.34
C ALA A 90 -45.71 -1.69 2.70
N ASP A 91 -44.58 -2.35 2.98
CA ASP A 91 -44.30 -3.05 4.24
C ASP A 91 -43.05 -2.50 4.96
N PHE A 92 -42.74 -1.22 4.75
CA PHE A 92 -41.53 -0.59 5.31
C PHE A 92 -41.35 -0.86 6.82
N PHE A 93 -42.40 -0.62 7.62
CA PHE A 93 -42.31 -0.73 9.07
C PHE A 93 -42.20 -2.19 9.54
N GLY A 94 -42.80 -3.14 8.83
CA GLY A 94 -42.58 -4.57 9.03
C GLY A 94 -41.13 -4.94 8.73
N GLU A 95 -40.62 -4.49 7.59
CA GLU A 95 -39.22 -4.69 7.17
C GLU A 95 -38.23 -4.06 8.17
N TYR A 96 -38.51 -2.87 8.70
CA TYR A 96 -37.67 -2.18 9.69
C TYR A 96 -37.60 -2.94 11.02
N ILE A 97 -38.76 -3.30 11.59
CA ILE A 97 -38.83 -4.04 12.85
C ILE A 97 -38.18 -5.43 12.70
N GLY A 98 -38.41 -6.12 11.57
CA GLY A 98 -37.74 -7.37 11.25
C GLY A 98 -36.21 -7.21 11.12
N GLY A 99 -35.76 -6.12 10.50
CA GLY A 99 -34.33 -5.78 10.41
C GLY A 99 -33.65 -5.58 11.77
N LEU A 100 -34.39 -5.09 12.77
CA LEU A 100 -33.92 -4.96 14.15
C LEU A 100 -33.97 -6.29 14.93
N GLY A 101 -34.48 -7.38 14.34
CA GLY A 101 -34.66 -8.67 15.00
C GLY A 101 -35.84 -8.69 15.97
N LEU A 102 -36.86 -7.86 15.71
CA LEU A 102 -38.07 -7.73 16.53
C LEU A 102 -39.29 -8.32 15.79
N SER A 103 -40.34 -8.65 16.55
CA SER A 103 -41.59 -9.22 16.03
C SER A 103 -42.41 -8.17 15.25
N ALA A 104 -42.95 -8.55 14.09
CA ALA A 104 -43.72 -7.67 13.19
C ALA A 104 -44.94 -6.99 13.84
N GLU A 105 -45.45 -7.51 14.96
CA GLU A 105 -46.55 -6.90 15.72
C GLU A 105 -46.25 -5.47 16.21
N HIS A 106 -44.97 -5.09 16.26
CA HIS A 106 -44.53 -3.77 16.70
C HIS A 106 -44.49 -2.71 15.59
N ALA A 107 -44.75 -3.07 14.32
CA ALA A 107 -44.68 -2.15 13.19
C ALA A 107 -45.57 -0.91 13.37
N ALA A 108 -46.82 -1.10 13.81
CA ALA A 108 -47.76 0.00 14.02
C ALA A 108 -47.32 0.99 15.12
N VAL A 109 -46.52 0.54 16.10
CA VAL A 109 -46.03 1.39 17.19
C VAL A 109 -45.02 2.40 16.67
N VAL A 110 -44.05 1.95 15.88
CA VAL A 110 -43.04 2.85 15.30
C VAL A 110 -43.64 3.77 14.24
N GLU A 111 -44.56 3.27 13.42
CA GLU A 111 -45.28 4.06 12.43
C GLU A 111 -45.96 5.27 13.08
N GLY A 112 -46.72 5.05 14.16
CA GLY A 112 -47.41 6.11 14.89
C GLY A 112 -46.50 7.09 15.66
N LEU A 113 -45.23 6.74 15.88
CA LEU A 113 -44.25 7.58 16.59
C LEU A 113 -43.30 8.33 15.66
N THR A 114 -43.24 7.96 14.37
CA THR A 114 -42.19 8.41 13.45
C THR A 114 -42.08 9.95 13.41
N GLU A 115 -43.15 10.67 13.10
CA GLU A 115 -43.13 12.15 13.06
C GLU A 115 -42.67 12.79 14.38
N LYS A 116 -43.16 12.26 15.50
CA LYS A 116 -42.79 12.76 16.85
C LYS A 116 -41.29 12.58 17.11
N LEU A 117 -40.72 11.45 16.71
CA LEU A 117 -39.31 11.14 16.92
C LEU A 117 -38.39 12.04 16.08
N PHE A 118 -38.75 12.30 14.81
CA PHE A 118 -38.03 13.26 13.96
C PHE A 118 -38.03 14.68 14.57
N ALA A 119 -39.19 15.13 15.05
CA ALA A 119 -39.29 16.42 15.74
C ALA A 119 -38.45 16.47 17.04
N GLN A 120 -38.39 15.38 17.81
CA GLN A 120 -37.56 15.27 19.01
C GLN A 120 -36.06 15.27 18.70
N ALA A 121 -35.66 14.66 17.58
CA ALA A 121 -34.28 14.66 17.09
C ALA A 121 -33.85 16.01 16.48
N GLY A 122 -34.76 16.98 16.36
CA GLY A 122 -34.48 18.32 15.85
C GLY A 122 -34.44 18.43 14.33
N LEU A 123 -34.90 17.40 13.61
CA LEU A 123 -34.93 17.39 12.14
C LEU A 123 -36.20 18.03 11.58
N LEU A 124 -36.12 18.46 10.31
CA LEU A 124 -37.24 19.06 9.59
C LEU A 124 -38.40 18.07 9.42
N VAL A 125 -39.62 18.48 9.81
CA VAL A 125 -40.86 17.75 9.50
C VAL A 125 -41.75 18.66 8.65
N PRO A 126 -41.80 18.48 7.31
CA PRO A 126 -42.58 19.36 6.44
C PRO A 126 -44.09 19.28 6.69
N GLU A 127 -44.78 20.39 6.48
CA GLU A 127 -46.25 20.39 6.48
C GLU A 127 -46.79 19.66 5.24
N GLY A 128 -47.88 18.90 5.40
CA GLY A 128 -48.57 18.27 4.27
C GLY A 128 -48.02 16.92 3.81
N ILE A 129 -47.20 16.25 4.64
CA ILE A 129 -46.85 14.83 4.45
C ILE A 129 -48.12 13.96 4.46
N ALA A 130 -48.25 13.09 3.46
CA ALA A 130 -49.38 12.17 3.33
C ALA A 130 -49.17 10.87 4.12
N SER A 131 -47.90 10.51 4.36
CA SER A 131 -47.52 9.33 5.15
C SER A 131 -46.16 9.52 5.81
N PRO A 132 -45.86 8.77 6.90
CA PRO A 132 -44.52 8.71 7.48
C PRO A 132 -43.41 8.31 6.50
N LEU A 133 -43.74 7.58 5.43
CA LEU A 133 -42.77 7.18 4.41
C LEU A 133 -42.26 8.37 3.57
N GLU A 134 -43.10 9.37 3.31
CA GLU A 134 -42.66 10.60 2.63
C GLU A 134 -41.65 11.37 3.50
N LEU A 135 -41.86 11.42 4.82
CA LEU A 135 -40.91 12.00 5.76
C LEU A 135 -39.57 11.25 5.74
N LEU A 136 -39.61 9.92 5.71
CA LEU A 136 -38.41 9.09 5.59
C LEU A 136 -37.69 9.29 4.26
N SER A 137 -38.43 9.52 3.18
CA SER A 137 -37.87 9.80 1.85
C SER A 137 -37.02 11.07 1.85
N ILE A 138 -37.51 12.15 2.48
CA ILE A 138 -36.78 13.42 2.61
C ILE A 138 -35.44 13.23 3.32
N HIS A 139 -35.43 12.42 4.38
CA HIS A 139 -34.24 12.19 5.19
C HIS A 139 -33.34 11.07 4.69
N ALA A 140 -33.82 10.17 3.83
CA ALA A 140 -32.98 9.25 3.06
C ALA A 140 -32.32 9.96 1.85
N GLY A 141 -33.00 10.94 1.26
CA GLY A 141 -32.58 11.61 0.04
C GLY A 141 -32.76 10.69 -1.16
N ILE A 142 -31.66 10.08 -1.62
CA ILE A 142 -31.68 9.07 -2.69
C ILE A 142 -31.51 7.69 -2.04
N SER A 143 -32.45 6.77 -2.30
CA SER A 143 -32.35 5.39 -1.81
C SER A 143 -31.51 4.52 -2.74
N ASN A 144 -30.92 3.44 -2.20
CA ASN A 144 -30.20 2.45 -2.98
C ASN A 144 -31.10 1.74 -4.01
N HIS A 145 -32.39 1.61 -3.72
CA HIS A 145 -33.37 1.05 -4.65
C HIS A 145 -33.60 1.97 -5.87
N GLU A 146 -33.65 3.29 -5.66
CA GLU A 146 -33.96 4.27 -6.71
C GLU A 146 -32.74 4.89 -7.39
N VAL A 147 -31.51 4.65 -6.89
CA VAL A 147 -30.29 5.31 -7.37
C VAL A 147 -30.06 5.17 -8.87
N ALA A 148 -30.32 3.99 -9.44
CA ALA A 148 -30.17 3.74 -10.86
C ALA A 148 -31.14 4.60 -11.69
N ALA A 149 -32.42 4.63 -11.29
CA ALA A 149 -33.47 5.42 -11.94
C ALA A 149 -33.20 6.92 -11.81
N VAL A 150 -32.86 7.41 -10.61
CA VAL A 150 -32.53 8.82 -10.39
C VAL A 150 -31.34 9.26 -11.25
N LEU A 151 -30.27 8.44 -11.33
CA LEU A 151 -29.14 8.72 -12.20
C LEU A 151 -29.55 8.78 -13.68
N THR A 152 -30.42 7.87 -14.13
CA THR A 152 -30.92 7.86 -15.51
C THR A 152 -31.71 9.12 -15.83
N GLU A 153 -32.59 9.57 -14.94
CA GLU A 153 -33.37 10.79 -15.12
C GLU A 153 -32.48 12.05 -15.12
N VAL A 154 -31.48 12.11 -14.25
CA VAL A 154 -30.50 13.21 -14.21
C VAL A 154 -29.67 13.26 -15.50
N GLU A 155 -29.22 12.11 -16.02
CA GLU A 155 -28.48 12.02 -17.29
C GLU A 155 -29.32 12.43 -18.49
N ASN A 156 -30.61 12.05 -18.51
CA ASN A 156 -31.55 12.40 -19.57
C ASN A 156 -32.03 13.87 -19.49
N GLY A 157 -31.80 14.55 -18.36
CA GLY A 157 -32.31 15.89 -18.11
C GLY A 157 -33.83 15.95 -17.96
N THR A 158 -34.44 14.85 -17.52
CA THR A 158 -35.87 14.70 -17.27
C THR A 158 -36.21 14.99 -15.81
N THR A 159 -37.50 15.08 -15.50
CA THR A 159 -38.00 15.37 -14.13
C THR A 159 -38.98 14.31 -13.66
N GLU A 160 -38.95 13.11 -14.24
CA GLU A 160 -39.85 11.99 -13.92
C GLU A 160 -39.17 11.03 -12.94
N TYR A 161 -39.04 11.50 -11.70
CA TYR A 161 -38.34 10.74 -10.65
C TYR A 161 -39.21 9.64 -10.03
N PRO A 162 -38.59 8.57 -9.49
CA PRO A 162 -39.30 7.50 -8.78
C PRO A 162 -39.90 8.00 -7.47
N PHE A 163 -40.84 7.23 -6.91
CA PHE A 163 -41.78 7.66 -5.86
C PHE A 163 -41.13 8.35 -4.65
N MET A 164 -40.05 7.79 -4.07
CA MET A 164 -39.45 8.36 -2.87
C MET A 164 -38.73 9.67 -3.22
N PHE A 165 -37.93 9.70 -4.30
CA PHE A 165 -37.25 10.93 -4.71
C PHE A 165 -38.22 12.03 -5.22
N ASP A 166 -39.35 11.65 -5.84
CA ASP A 166 -40.43 12.59 -6.17
C ASP A 166 -41.03 13.24 -4.90
N ALA A 167 -41.19 12.49 -3.81
CA ALA A 167 -41.61 13.06 -2.53
C ALA A 167 -40.60 14.09 -2.00
N VAL A 168 -39.29 13.85 -2.14
CA VAL A 168 -38.23 14.82 -1.80
C VAL A 168 -38.37 16.08 -2.66
N LEU A 169 -38.52 15.92 -3.97
CA LEU A 169 -38.66 17.04 -4.91
C LEU A 169 -39.89 17.90 -4.62
N ARG A 170 -41.03 17.27 -4.30
CA ARG A 170 -42.30 17.96 -4.04
C ARG A 170 -42.32 18.67 -2.69
N LEU A 171 -41.79 18.04 -1.64
CA LEU A 171 -41.89 18.54 -0.27
C LEU A 171 -40.73 19.44 0.13
N THR A 172 -39.53 19.18 -0.41
CA THR A 172 -38.29 19.93 -0.09
C THR A 172 -37.47 20.24 -1.36
N PRO A 173 -38.01 21.07 -2.28
CA PRO A 173 -37.41 21.28 -3.60
C PRO A 173 -35.99 21.84 -3.56
N GLU A 174 -35.66 22.75 -2.62
CA GLU A 174 -34.29 23.29 -2.49
C GLU A 174 -33.28 22.20 -2.11
N TRP A 175 -33.69 21.25 -1.25
CA TRP A 175 -32.88 20.11 -0.87
C TRP A 175 -32.69 19.14 -2.03
N ALA A 176 -33.77 18.79 -2.73
CA ALA A 176 -33.70 17.95 -3.92
C ALA A 176 -32.77 18.54 -5.00
N GLN A 177 -32.82 19.86 -5.23
CA GLN A 177 -31.92 20.53 -6.18
C GLN A 177 -30.46 20.48 -5.75
N THR A 178 -30.17 20.53 -4.45
CA THR A 178 -28.81 20.34 -3.92
C THR A 178 -28.28 18.94 -4.23
N LEU A 179 -29.12 17.91 -4.03
CA LEU A 179 -28.76 16.52 -4.35
C LEU A 179 -28.57 16.30 -5.85
N ILE A 180 -29.48 16.82 -6.68
CA ILE A 180 -29.37 16.74 -8.14
C ILE A 180 -28.09 17.43 -8.63
N GLY A 181 -27.79 18.63 -8.11
CA GLY A 181 -26.56 19.36 -8.45
C GLY A 181 -25.29 18.55 -8.14
N GLY A 182 -25.22 17.92 -6.97
CA GLY A 182 -24.07 17.08 -6.63
C GLY A 182 -23.95 15.81 -7.47
N VAL A 183 -25.08 15.21 -7.87
CA VAL A 183 -25.08 14.08 -8.83
C VAL A 183 -24.61 14.53 -10.21
N GLN A 184 -25.05 15.71 -10.68
CA GLN A 184 -24.60 16.29 -11.96
C GLN A 184 -23.10 16.59 -11.97
N GLU A 185 -22.57 17.18 -10.91
CA GLU A 185 -21.13 17.42 -10.76
C GLU A 185 -20.33 16.12 -10.85
N LEU A 186 -20.82 15.04 -10.23
CA LEU A 186 -20.18 13.73 -10.30
C LEU A 186 -20.25 13.12 -11.70
N ILE A 187 -21.40 13.21 -12.38
CA ILE A 187 -21.56 12.74 -13.77
C ILE A 187 -20.62 13.52 -14.70
N GLU A 188 -20.51 14.84 -14.57
CA GLU A 188 -19.61 15.66 -15.36
C GLU A 188 -18.14 15.29 -15.10
N PHE A 189 -17.79 15.06 -13.84
CA PHE A 189 -16.45 14.61 -13.45
C PHE A 189 -16.11 13.21 -14.00
N ALA A 190 -17.07 12.29 -13.98
CA ALA A 190 -16.91 10.94 -14.54
C ALA A 190 -16.80 10.97 -16.06
N THR A 191 -17.58 11.83 -16.73
CA THR A 191 -17.57 12.01 -18.18
C THR A 191 -16.26 12.63 -18.68
N THR A 192 -15.69 13.58 -17.92
CA THR A 192 -14.40 14.20 -18.25
C THR A 192 -13.22 13.26 -18.04
N HIS A 193 -13.35 12.24 -17.17
CA HIS A 193 -12.27 11.31 -16.83
C HIS A 193 -12.74 9.84 -16.86
N PRO A 194 -13.22 9.31 -18.01
CA PRO A 194 -13.96 8.05 -18.06
C PRO A 194 -13.19 6.83 -17.55
N THR A 195 -11.85 6.86 -17.62
CA THR A 195 -10.98 5.75 -17.20
C THR A 195 -10.25 5.97 -15.87
N SER A 196 -10.42 7.12 -15.22
CA SER A 196 -9.65 7.48 -14.00
C SER A 196 -10.41 8.33 -12.97
N TRP A 197 -11.67 8.71 -13.22
CA TRP A 197 -12.44 9.57 -12.31
C TRP A 197 -12.53 8.98 -10.90
N SER A 198 -12.68 7.66 -10.78
CA SER A 198 -12.76 6.97 -9.49
C SER A 198 -11.48 7.07 -8.65
N ASP A 199 -10.36 7.49 -9.24
CA ASP A 199 -9.02 7.54 -8.63
C ASP A 199 -8.51 8.93 -8.36
N ARG A 200 -9.13 9.93 -8.98
CA ARG A 200 -8.79 11.33 -8.78
C ARG A 200 -9.42 11.82 -7.49
N GLN A 201 -8.70 12.68 -6.79
CA GLN A 201 -9.25 13.39 -5.64
C GLN A 201 -10.30 14.38 -6.14
N ARG A 202 -11.50 14.33 -5.55
CA ARG A 202 -12.58 15.29 -5.78
C ARG A 202 -13.11 15.76 -4.44
N GLU A 203 -13.55 17.00 -4.38
CA GLU A 203 -14.43 17.45 -3.31
C GLU A 203 -15.85 16.95 -3.63
N SER A 204 -16.49 16.32 -2.66
CA SER A 204 -17.88 15.86 -2.81
C SER A 204 -18.83 16.92 -2.28
N SER A 205 -19.76 17.36 -3.12
CA SER A 205 -20.92 18.16 -2.72
C SER A 205 -22.08 17.32 -2.19
N LEU A 206 -22.03 15.99 -2.39
CA LEU A 206 -23.04 15.05 -1.89
C LEU A 206 -22.74 14.62 -0.45
N PRO A 207 -23.79 14.43 0.39
CA PRO A 207 -23.67 13.76 1.68
C PRO A 207 -23.05 12.36 1.57
N ALA A 208 -22.21 11.97 2.53
CA ALA A 208 -21.44 10.72 2.51
C ALA A 208 -22.25 9.48 2.12
N MET A 209 -23.40 9.23 2.76
CA MET A 209 -24.24 8.08 2.42
C MET A 209 -24.75 8.12 0.96
N ILE A 210 -25.13 9.28 0.44
CA ILE A 210 -25.63 9.41 -0.93
C ILE A 210 -24.47 9.30 -1.94
N ASP A 211 -23.34 9.93 -1.62
CA ASP A 211 -22.14 9.86 -2.45
C ASP A 211 -21.67 8.40 -2.63
N GLU A 212 -21.68 7.60 -1.56
CA GLU A 212 -21.29 6.18 -1.60
C GLU A 212 -22.13 5.37 -2.58
N ILE A 213 -23.46 5.52 -2.57
CA ILE A 213 -24.35 4.75 -3.45
C ILE A 213 -24.25 5.20 -4.90
N VAL A 214 -24.13 6.51 -5.14
CA VAL A 214 -24.01 7.07 -6.50
C VAL A 214 -22.65 6.70 -7.12
N VAL A 215 -21.58 6.78 -6.33
CA VAL A 215 -20.23 6.34 -6.76
C VAL A 215 -20.20 4.84 -7.01
N ALA A 216 -20.80 4.03 -6.13
CA ALA A 216 -20.87 2.59 -6.32
C ALA A 216 -21.60 2.27 -7.64
N GLU A 217 -22.77 2.86 -7.85
CA GLU A 217 -23.58 2.68 -9.07
C GLU A 217 -22.81 3.08 -10.32
N LEU A 218 -22.19 4.27 -10.37
CA LEU A 218 -21.41 4.73 -11.53
C LEU A 218 -20.13 3.93 -11.78
N ARG A 219 -19.55 3.30 -10.75
CA ARG A 219 -18.43 2.36 -10.93
C ARG A 219 -18.89 1.09 -11.60
N GLU A 220 -20.03 0.54 -11.19
CA GLU A 220 -20.57 -0.69 -11.78
C GLU A 220 -21.14 -0.45 -13.18
N ARG A 221 -21.84 0.66 -13.37
CA ARG A 221 -22.61 1.03 -14.56
C ARG A 221 -22.30 2.49 -14.91
N PRO A 222 -21.24 2.72 -15.71
CA PRO A 222 -20.76 4.04 -16.07
C PRO A 222 -21.82 4.92 -16.76
N VAL A 223 -21.55 6.22 -16.83
CA VAL A 223 -22.39 7.21 -17.52
C VAL A 223 -22.73 6.74 -18.93
N GLY A 224 -24.01 6.79 -19.30
CA GLY A 224 -24.51 6.34 -20.60
C GLY A 224 -24.85 4.83 -20.69
N THR A 225 -24.83 4.09 -19.58
CA THR A 225 -25.34 2.70 -19.55
C THR A 225 -26.83 2.67 -19.88
N ALA A 226 -27.20 1.95 -20.94
CA ALA A 226 -28.60 1.72 -21.31
C ALA A 226 -29.24 0.70 -20.35
N ASP A 227 -30.52 0.85 -20.01
CA ASP A 227 -31.23 0.00 -19.04
C ASP A 227 -30.40 -0.29 -17.77
N ARG A 228 -29.96 0.79 -17.09
CA ARG A 228 -29.06 0.72 -15.93
C ARG A 228 -29.59 -0.20 -14.83
N GLU A 229 -30.89 -0.29 -14.65
CA GLU A 229 -31.50 -1.13 -13.60
C GLU A 229 -31.18 -2.62 -13.80
N ASN A 230 -31.30 -3.10 -15.04
CA ASN A 230 -31.12 -4.52 -15.36
C ASN A 230 -29.72 -4.86 -15.86
N SER A 231 -28.99 -3.89 -16.40
CA SER A 231 -27.65 -4.09 -16.93
C SER A 231 -26.69 -4.75 -15.92
N VAL A 232 -25.87 -5.68 -16.42
CA VAL A 232 -24.76 -6.25 -15.64
C VAL A 232 -23.71 -5.17 -15.31
N GLY A 233 -23.46 -4.27 -16.27
CA GLY A 233 -22.47 -3.20 -16.17
C GLY A 233 -21.08 -3.62 -16.66
N VAL A 234 -20.03 -3.08 -16.03
CA VAL A 234 -18.63 -3.31 -16.40
C VAL A 234 -17.86 -4.02 -15.28
N ALA A 235 -16.89 -4.85 -15.68
CA ALA A 235 -15.93 -5.41 -14.75
C ALA A 235 -15.05 -4.30 -14.14
N LEU A 236 -14.83 -4.37 -12.82
CA LEU A 236 -14.06 -3.38 -12.08
C LEU A 236 -12.57 -3.71 -12.10
N ARG A 237 -11.73 -2.67 -12.12
CA ARG A 237 -10.29 -2.81 -11.98
C ARG A 237 -9.84 -2.45 -10.57
N GLU A 238 -8.84 -3.15 -10.07
CA GLU A 238 -8.02 -2.62 -8.98
C GLU A 238 -7.15 -1.49 -9.54
N LEU A 239 -7.42 -0.25 -9.15
CA LEU A 239 -6.78 0.94 -9.73
C LEU A 239 -5.79 1.61 -8.79
N ARG A 240 -5.88 1.28 -7.49
CA ARG A 240 -5.15 1.98 -6.43
C ARG A 240 -4.27 1.00 -5.66
N PRO A 241 -3.08 1.44 -5.23
CA PRO A 241 -2.28 0.68 -4.30
C PRO A 241 -3.04 0.42 -3.00
N ARG A 242 -2.96 -0.81 -2.48
CA ARG A 242 -3.61 -1.19 -1.21
C ARG A 242 -2.78 -2.21 -0.45
N LEU A 243 -3.05 -2.29 0.84
CA LEU A 243 -2.52 -3.39 1.63
C LEU A 243 -3.25 -4.70 1.34
N ILE A 244 -2.50 -5.79 1.40
CA ILE A 244 -2.98 -7.15 1.38
C ILE A 244 -2.22 -7.99 2.41
N LEU A 245 -2.82 -9.11 2.83
CA LEU A 245 -2.17 -10.13 3.64
C LEU A 245 -1.86 -11.36 2.78
N ASP A 246 -0.57 -11.65 2.59
CA ASP A 246 -0.11 -12.95 2.11
C ASP A 246 -0.02 -13.89 3.32
N ALA A 247 -1.14 -14.51 3.67
CA ALA A 247 -1.25 -15.36 4.86
C ALA A 247 -0.35 -16.61 4.77
N GLU A 248 -0.10 -17.12 3.55
CA GLU A 248 0.78 -18.26 3.34
C GLU A 248 2.24 -17.91 3.61
N ARG A 249 2.70 -16.75 3.12
CA ARG A 249 4.05 -16.25 3.43
C ARG A 249 4.14 -15.51 4.76
N ARG A 250 3.02 -15.30 5.44
CA ARG A 250 2.89 -14.55 6.71
C ARG A 250 3.39 -13.11 6.59
N LYS A 251 3.10 -12.45 5.46
CA LYS A 251 3.58 -11.09 5.14
C LYS A 251 2.42 -10.14 4.90
N VAL A 252 2.59 -8.90 5.37
CA VAL A 252 1.79 -7.77 4.90
C VAL A 252 2.49 -7.19 3.67
N CYS A 253 1.74 -7.04 2.58
CA CYS A 253 2.26 -6.50 1.33
C CYS A 253 1.47 -5.27 0.90
N LEU A 254 2.16 -4.31 0.32
CA LEU A 254 1.60 -3.24 -0.48
C LEU A 254 1.50 -3.74 -1.93
N ARG A 255 0.28 -3.95 -2.42
CA ARG A 255 0.01 -4.29 -3.81
C ARG A 255 0.01 -3.03 -4.65
N LEU A 256 0.85 -2.99 -5.67
CA LEU A 256 0.76 -2.04 -6.78
C LEU A 256 -0.17 -2.63 -7.85
N PRO A 257 -1.20 -1.89 -8.29
CA PRO A 257 -2.20 -2.40 -9.20
C PRO A 257 -1.67 -2.56 -10.63
N GLU A 258 -2.36 -3.34 -11.44
CA GLU A 258 -2.12 -3.43 -12.88
C GLU A 258 -2.42 -2.08 -13.54
N GLN A 259 -1.50 -1.59 -14.37
CA GLN A 259 -1.64 -0.32 -15.08
C GLN A 259 -1.58 -0.52 -16.58
N ARG A 260 -2.27 0.35 -17.34
CA ARG A 260 -2.28 0.25 -18.80
C ARG A 260 -0.92 0.70 -19.33
N VAL A 261 -0.31 -0.08 -20.21
CA VAL A 261 1.06 0.16 -20.68
C VAL A 261 1.03 0.69 -22.12
N SER A 262 1.50 1.92 -22.37
CA SER A 262 1.68 2.47 -23.72
C SER A 262 3.04 2.12 -24.34
N ASP A 263 4.13 2.31 -23.58
CA ASP A 263 5.55 2.16 -23.98
C ASP A 263 6.30 1.18 -23.06
N ASP A 264 5.78 -0.04 -22.96
CA ASP A 264 6.28 -1.24 -22.26
C ASP A 264 6.43 -1.23 -20.72
N GLU A 265 6.60 -0.09 -20.03
CA GLU A 265 6.86 -0.08 -18.58
C GLU A 265 6.14 1.03 -17.78
N ILE A 266 5.72 0.69 -16.56
CA ILE A 266 5.17 1.61 -15.56
C ILE A 266 6.19 1.76 -14.44
N ASN A 267 6.57 3.00 -14.13
CA ASN A 267 7.57 3.31 -13.14
C ASN A 267 6.93 3.83 -11.85
N TRP A 268 7.21 3.13 -10.75
CA TRP A 268 6.66 3.39 -9.44
C TRP A 268 7.73 3.92 -8.51
N ARG A 269 7.45 5.01 -7.78
CA ARG A 269 8.21 5.42 -6.61
C ARG A 269 7.43 5.08 -5.36
N VAL A 270 7.98 4.23 -4.51
CA VAL A 270 7.34 3.76 -3.28
C VAL A 270 8.19 4.20 -2.11
N SER A 271 7.65 5.11 -1.29
CA SER A 271 8.29 5.57 -0.05
C SER A 271 7.76 4.78 1.13
N LEU A 272 8.61 3.91 1.67
CA LEU A 272 8.36 3.17 2.91
C LEU A 272 9.26 3.80 3.99
N GLU A 273 8.64 4.47 4.96
CA GLU A 273 9.32 5.16 6.08
C GLU A 273 10.39 6.15 5.64
N GLY A 274 10.08 6.95 4.62
CA GLY A 274 11.00 7.93 4.07
C GLY A 274 12.11 7.34 3.19
N THR A 275 12.17 6.01 3.00
CA THR A 275 13.05 5.40 2.00
C THR A 275 12.26 5.21 0.72
N THR A 276 12.56 6.01 -0.29
CA THR A 276 11.97 5.87 -1.63
C THR A 276 12.73 4.83 -2.43
N ARG A 277 12.04 3.78 -2.86
CA ARG A 277 12.55 2.79 -3.83
C ARG A 277 11.81 2.93 -5.15
N ILE A 278 12.52 2.72 -6.25
CA ILE A 278 11.90 2.63 -7.58
C ILE A 278 11.58 1.17 -7.87
N PHE A 279 10.35 0.93 -8.30
CA PHE A 279 9.92 -0.34 -8.86
C PHE A 279 9.41 -0.10 -10.27
N SER A 280 9.44 -1.14 -11.08
CA SER A 280 8.89 -1.06 -12.42
C SER A 280 8.08 -2.31 -12.73
N THR A 281 6.96 -2.11 -13.41
CA THR A 281 6.07 -3.20 -13.84
C THR A 281 5.89 -3.14 -15.35
N ARG A 282 5.97 -4.31 -16.00
CA ARG A 282 5.73 -4.48 -17.43
C ARG A 282 4.65 -5.52 -17.64
N ARG A 283 4.24 -5.71 -18.88
CA ARG A 283 3.37 -6.84 -19.25
C ARG A 283 4.10 -8.15 -18.95
N ALA A 284 3.38 -9.15 -18.43
CA ALA A 284 3.96 -10.47 -18.22
C ALA A 284 4.38 -11.07 -19.57
N TRP A 285 5.38 -11.94 -19.57
CA TRP A 285 5.81 -12.60 -20.80
C TRP A 285 4.66 -13.46 -21.39
N GLY A 286 4.24 -13.11 -22.60
CA GLY A 286 3.11 -13.73 -23.30
C GLY A 286 1.73 -13.25 -22.88
N ASP A 287 1.64 -12.21 -22.04
CA ASP A 287 0.38 -11.50 -21.80
C ASP A 287 0.05 -10.56 -22.97
N THR A 288 -1.23 -10.50 -23.33
CA THR A 288 -1.78 -9.68 -24.41
C THR A 288 -2.89 -8.76 -23.90
N SER A 289 -3.12 -8.70 -22.59
CA SER A 289 -4.14 -7.86 -21.95
C SER A 289 -3.93 -6.36 -22.22
N GLY A 290 -2.68 -5.95 -22.45
CA GLY A 290 -2.28 -4.54 -22.55
C GLY A 290 -1.95 -3.89 -21.20
N TYR A 291 -1.96 -4.66 -20.11
CA TYR A 291 -1.71 -4.20 -18.75
C TYR A 291 -0.39 -4.75 -18.18
N SER A 292 0.21 -4.00 -17.26
CA SER A 292 1.36 -4.48 -16.49
C SER A 292 0.92 -5.51 -15.46
N GLU A 293 1.83 -6.37 -15.03
CA GLU A 293 1.61 -7.20 -13.84
C GLU A 293 1.39 -6.32 -12.61
N ALA A 294 0.55 -6.79 -11.68
CA ALA A 294 0.51 -6.27 -10.33
C ALA A 294 1.79 -6.66 -9.58
N LEU A 295 2.23 -5.81 -8.65
CA LEU A 295 3.45 -6.05 -7.87
C LEU A 295 3.19 -5.96 -6.38
N ASP A 296 3.44 -7.06 -5.66
CA ASP A 296 3.32 -7.10 -4.20
C ASP A 296 4.66 -6.80 -3.53
N ILE A 297 4.76 -5.66 -2.85
CA ILE A 297 5.95 -5.21 -2.12
C ILE A 297 5.76 -5.53 -0.63
N THR A 298 6.69 -6.26 -0.02
CA THR A 298 6.62 -6.56 1.42
C THR A 298 6.78 -5.28 2.25
N VAL A 299 5.89 -5.09 3.22
CA VAL A 299 6.01 -4.04 4.24
C VAL A 299 6.82 -4.59 5.40
N GLU A 300 8.09 -4.18 5.50
CA GLU A 300 9.10 -4.82 6.36
C GLU A 300 8.85 -4.67 7.88
N ARG A 301 8.13 -3.63 8.31
CA ARG A 301 7.75 -3.38 9.71
C ARG A 301 6.44 -2.59 9.81
N GLN A 302 6.00 -2.28 11.02
CA GLN A 302 4.73 -1.59 11.32
C GLN A 302 4.92 -0.08 11.13
N ILE A 303 4.26 0.49 10.12
CA ILE A 303 4.42 1.91 9.74
C ILE A 303 3.06 2.58 9.73
N ARG A 304 3.00 3.91 9.84
CA ARG A 304 1.71 4.64 9.82
C ARG A 304 1.09 4.67 8.43
N GLU A 305 1.90 5.00 7.43
CA GLU A 305 1.47 5.16 6.04
C GLU A 305 2.65 4.99 5.09
N THR A 306 2.35 4.83 3.80
CA THR A 306 3.32 4.80 2.71
C THR A 306 2.84 5.66 1.56
N THR A 307 3.77 6.28 0.84
CA THR A 307 3.44 7.05 -0.38
C THR A 307 3.83 6.23 -1.61
N VAL A 308 2.90 6.13 -2.56
CA VAL A 308 3.14 5.50 -3.86
C VAL A 308 2.92 6.53 -4.94
N THR A 309 3.87 6.67 -5.87
CA THR A 309 3.73 7.54 -7.04
C THR A 309 3.92 6.71 -8.30
N ASP A 310 2.91 6.69 -9.15
CA ASP A 310 3.04 6.30 -10.56
C ASP A 310 3.60 7.50 -11.33
N THR A 311 4.86 7.39 -11.71
CA THR A 311 5.57 8.47 -12.44
C THR A 311 5.21 8.51 -13.92
N SER A 312 4.69 7.42 -14.48
CA SER A 312 4.24 7.36 -15.88
C SER A 312 2.94 8.15 -16.04
N ASN A 313 2.01 8.02 -15.09
CA ASN A 313 0.71 8.69 -15.14
C ASN A 313 0.62 9.94 -14.24
N GLN A 314 1.68 10.27 -13.49
CA GLN A 314 1.74 11.40 -12.56
C GLN A 314 0.67 11.36 -11.46
N ILE A 315 0.44 10.17 -10.90
CA ILE A 315 -0.55 9.95 -9.83
C ILE A 315 0.19 9.60 -8.55
N THR A 316 -0.22 10.20 -7.42
CA THR A 316 0.33 9.90 -6.09
C THR A 316 -0.78 9.47 -5.13
N TRP A 317 -0.52 8.41 -4.38
CA TRP A 317 -1.41 7.87 -3.34
C TRP A 317 -0.70 7.86 -1.99
N VAL A 318 -1.47 8.11 -0.94
CA VAL A 318 -1.09 7.83 0.44
C VAL A 318 -1.88 6.62 0.90
N VAL A 319 -1.17 5.54 1.21
CA VAL A 319 -1.79 4.29 1.66
C VAL A 319 -1.61 4.22 3.17
N PRO A 320 -2.69 4.32 3.96
CA PRO A 320 -2.61 4.11 5.40
C PRO A 320 -2.23 2.66 5.67
N VAL A 321 -1.32 2.45 6.64
CA VAL A 321 -0.84 1.13 7.02
C VAL A 321 -1.36 0.77 8.39
N VAL A 322 -0.83 1.34 9.47
CA VAL A 322 -1.35 1.12 10.84
C VAL A 322 -1.76 2.45 11.47
N ASP A 323 -3.00 2.56 11.93
CA ASP A 323 -3.42 3.69 12.76
C ASP A 323 -2.85 3.52 14.18
N PHE A 324 -2.25 4.59 14.71
CA PHE A 324 -1.73 4.62 16.07
C PHE A 324 -2.85 4.53 17.12
N ASN A 325 -4.03 5.10 16.84
CA ASN A 325 -5.17 5.09 17.76
C ASN A 325 -5.95 3.77 17.72
N ASP A 326 -5.93 3.08 16.59
CA ASP A 326 -6.51 1.75 16.38
C ASP A 326 -5.50 0.81 15.70
N PRO A 327 -4.51 0.25 16.44
CA PRO A 327 -3.44 -0.55 15.87
C PRO A 327 -3.93 -1.97 15.54
N VAL A 328 -4.87 -2.06 14.60
CA VAL A 328 -5.55 -3.30 14.22
C VAL A 328 -5.73 -3.30 12.72
N LEU A 329 -5.29 -4.38 12.08
CA LEU A 329 -5.56 -4.61 10.66
C LEU A 329 -6.50 -5.80 10.53
N VAL A 330 -7.52 -5.65 9.69
CA VAL A 330 -8.49 -6.71 9.41
C VAL A 330 -8.42 -7.04 7.94
N PHE A 331 -8.32 -8.33 7.61
CA PHE A 331 -8.31 -8.81 6.24
C PHE A 331 -9.39 -9.88 6.01
N SER A 332 -9.91 -9.97 4.79
CA SER A 332 -10.76 -11.08 4.36
C SER A 332 -9.95 -12.38 4.31
N ALA A 333 -10.62 -13.54 4.22
CA ALA A 333 -9.93 -14.82 4.02
C ALA A 333 -9.06 -14.87 2.75
N ARG A 334 -9.34 -13.99 1.76
CA ARG A 334 -8.53 -13.84 0.54
C ARG A 334 -7.35 -12.85 0.70
N GLY A 335 -7.18 -12.27 1.88
CA GLY A 335 -6.12 -11.31 2.18
C GLY A 335 -6.45 -9.87 1.79
N GLU A 336 -7.69 -9.54 1.43
CA GLU A 336 -8.10 -8.17 1.09
C GLU A 336 -8.21 -7.32 2.35
N ASN A 337 -7.73 -6.08 2.33
CA ASN A 337 -7.81 -5.17 3.47
C ASN A 337 -9.25 -4.70 3.74
N LEU A 338 -9.71 -4.91 4.97
CA LEU A 338 -11.02 -4.51 5.52
C LEU A 338 -10.88 -3.54 6.71
N THR A 339 -9.66 -3.06 6.99
CA THR A 339 -9.31 -2.33 8.21
C THR A 339 -10.14 -1.05 8.41
N ASP A 340 -10.45 -0.36 7.31
CA ASP A 340 -11.22 0.89 7.27
C ASP A 340 -12.72 0.68 7.53
N LYS A 341 -13.20 -0.58 7.49
CA LYS A 341 -14.61 -0.92 7.67
C LYS A 341 -14.93 -1.08 9.14
N VAL A 342 -15.99 -0.38 9.58
CA VAL A 342 -16.54 -0.57 10.94
C VAL A 342 -17.58 -1.69 11.00
N SER A 343 -18.07 -2.14 9.84
CA SER A 343 -18.99 -3.27 9.68
C SER A 343 -18.35 -4.37 8.83
N LEU A 344 -18.23 -5.56 9.40
CA LEU A 344 -17.54 -6.71 8.78
C LEU A 344 -18.56 -7.78 8.35
N HIS A 345 -18.48 -8.22 7.09
CA HIS A 345 -19.43 -9.15 6.46
C HIS A 345 -18.86 -10.51 6.07
N HIS A 346 -17.79 -10.93 6.73
CA HIS A 346 -17.10 -12.17 6.41
C HIS A 346 -17.25 -13.16 7.56
N GLN A 347 -17.45 -14.43 7.22
CA GLN A 347 -17.53 -15.52 8.20
C GLN A 347 -16.13 -15.92 8.72
N GLU A 348 -15.09 -15.63 7.95
CA GLU A 348 -13.71 -15.85 8.31
C GLU A 348 -12.89 -14.61 7.95
N ILE A 349 -12.12 -14.13 8.92
CA ILE A 349 -11.26 -12.95 8.78
C ILE A 349 -9.90 -13.21 9.40
N TYR A 350 -8.89 -12.49 8.94
CA TYR A 350 -7.61 -12.39 9.62
C TYR A 350 -7.55 -11.09 10.38
N VAL A 351 -7.18 -11.15 11.66
CA VAL A 351 -7.00 -9.97 12.51
C VAL A 351 -5.53 -9.89 12.90
N LEU A 352 -4.85 -8.88 12.40
CA LEU A 352 -3.50 -8.49 12.79
C LEU A 352 -3.59 -7.47 13.93
N ALA A 353 -2.94 -7.75 15.05
CA ALA A 353 -2.88 -6.84 16.19
C ALA A 353 -1.58 -7.07 16.98
N PRO A 354 -1.22 -6.14 17.89
CA PRO A 354 -0.17 -6.36 18.87
C PRO A 354 -0.41 -7.66 19.65
N ALA A 355 0.66 -8.39 19.98
CA ALA A 355 0.59 -9.70 20.62
C ALA A 355 -0.15 -9.71 21.97
N GLU A 356 -0.21 -8.56 22.66
CA GLU A 356 -0.90 -8.38 23.93
C GLU A 356 -2.38 -7.97 23.78
N ALA A 357 -2.83 -7.67 22.55
CA ALA A 357 -4.20 -7.24 22.29
C ALA A 357 -5.19 -8.37 22.57
N LYS A 358 -6.32 -8.03 23.20
CA LYS A 358 -7.41 -8.97 23.46
C LYS A 358 -8.50 -8.81 22.40
N LEU A 359 -8.86 -9.94 21.79
CA LEU A 359 -9.97 -10.05 20.85
C LEU A 359 -11.21 -10.48 21.63
N GLU A 360 -12.17 -9.56 21.78
CA GLU A 360 -13.39 -9.79 22.58
C GLU A 360 -14.64 -9.47 21.75
N ASP A 361 -15.69 -10.27 21.88
CA ASP A 361 -17.02 -9.89 21.43
C ASP A 361 -17.68 -9.08 22.54
N MET A 362 -17.70 -7.74 22.39
CA MET A 362 -18.30 -6.82 23.36
C MET A 362 -19.77 -7.15 23.65
N VAL A 363 -20.52 -7.61 22.64
CA VAL A 363 -21.96 -7.87 22.75
C VAL A 363 -22.25 -9.05 23.68
N THR A 364 -21.44 -10.11 23.62
CA THR A 364 -21.60 -11.32 24.45
C THR A 364 -20.66 -11.37 25.66
N GLY A 365 -19.62 -10.53 25.67
CA GLY A 365 -18.55 -10.53 26.67
C GLY A 365 -17.62 -11.75 26.56
N GLN A 366 -17.71 -12.54 25.48
CA GLN A 366 -16.91 -13.75 25.30
C GLN A 366 -15.64 -13.47 24.48
N PRO A 367 -14.57 -14.26 24.66
CA PRO A 367 -13.41 -14.18 23.79
C PRO A 367 -13.76 -14.63 22.36
N VAL A 368 -13.13 -13.99 21.38
CA VAL A 368 -13.30 -14.31 19.96
C VAL A 368 -12.65 -15.67 19.64
N PRO A 369 -13.35 -16.61 18.95
CA PRO A 369 -12.77 -17.88 18.54
C PRO A 369 -11.69 -17.72 17.46
N VAL A 370 -10.54 -18.37 17.66
CA VAL A 370 -9.38 -18.32 16.75
C VAL A 370 -9.08 -19.73 16.25
N PHE A 371 -9.03 -19.92 14.92
CA PHE A 371 -8.64 -21.17 14.27
C PHE A 371 -7.14 -21.42 14.38
N GLU A 372 -6.35 -20.41 14.01
CA GLU A 372 -4.89 -20.46 14.03
C GLU A 372 -4.31 -19.07 14.27
N GLN A 373 -3.07 -19.04 14.74
CA GLN A 373 -2.34 -17.80 14.99
C GLN A 373 -0.89 -17.95 14.53
N PHE A 374 -0.33 -16.90 13.94
CA PHE A 374 1.07 -16.87 13.53
C PHE A 374 1.71 -15.49 13.73
N LEU A 375 3.03 -15.48 13.88
CA LEU A 375 3.83 -14.25 13.86
C LEU A 375 3.96 -13.76 12.42
N VAL A 376 3.77 -12.47 12.23
CA VAL A 376 3.93 -11.80 10.94
C VAL A 376 5.42 -11.57 10.69
N GLU A 377 5.92 -12.00 9.54
CA GLU A 377 7.34 -11.85 9.19
C GLU A 377 7.71 -10.37 9.09
N GLY A 378 8.79 -9.96 9.75
CA GLY A 378 9.26 -8.56 9.80
C GLY A 378 8.61 -7.70 10.89
N TRP A 379 7.41 -8.06 11.37
CA TRP A 379 6.68 -7.26 12.35
C TRP A 379 6.87 -7.80 13.77
N ASN A 380 7.74 -7.15 14.54
CA ASN A 380 8.02 -7.51 15.93
C ASN A 380 6.78 -7.32 16.80
N SER A 381 6.50 -8.24 17.73
CA SER A 381 5.41 -8.17 18.70
C SER A 381 4.00 -8.06 18.10
N TRP A 382 3.81 -8.47 16.85
CA TRP A 382 2.51 -8.55 16.18
C TRP A 382 2.15 -9.99 15.85
N VAL A 383 0.86 -10.28 15.94
CA VAL A 383 0.30 -11.60 15.66
C VAL A 383 -0.87 -11.46 14.69
N CYS A 384 -0.97 -12.42 13.78
CA CYS A 384 -2.12 -12.61 12.93
C CYS A 384 -2.97 -13.75 13.48
N SER A 385 -4.23 -13.47 13.79
CA SER A 385 -5.21 -14.47 14.23
C SER A 385 -6.23 -14.72 13.11
N ARG A 386 -6.37 -15.97 12.66
CA ARG A 386 -7.46 -16.39 11.78
C ARG A 386 -8.69 -16.65 12.63
N VAL A 387 -9.70 -15.80 12.50
CA VAL A 387 -10.87 -15.73 13.38
C VAL A 387 -12.08 -16.36 12.72
N ASP A 388 -12.80 -17.17 13.50
CA ASP A 388 -14.15 -17.59 13.15
C ASP A 388 -15.14 -16.51 13.54
N ALA A 389 -15.65 -15.77 12.55
CA ALA A 389 -16.62 -14.71 12.78
C ALA A 389 -18.06 -15.23 12.82
N ARG A 390 -18.30 -16.53 12.63
CA ARG A 390 -19.64 -17.12 12.66
C ARG A 390 -20.25 -16.99 14.07
N GLY A 391 -21.41 -16.33 14.13
CA GLY A 391 -22.13 -16.11 15.38
C GLY A 391 -21.57 -14.98 16.26
N LEU A 392 -20.48 -14.32 15.86
CA LEU A 392 -20.03 -13.10 16.53
C LEU A 392 -20.93 -11.93 16.16
N SER A 393 -21.13 -11.03 17.12
CA SER A 393 -21.88 -9.78 16.89
C SER A 393 -20.95 -8.57 16.84
N SER A 394 -19.78 -8.65 17.46
CA SER A 394 -18.78 -7.59 17.42
C SER A 394 -17.36 -8.15 17.48
N LEU A 395 -16.43 -7.33 17.01
CA LEU A 395 -15.00 -7.48 17.23
C LEU A 395 -14.51 -6.22 17.93
N LYS A 396 -14.20 -6.36 19.21
CA LYS A 396 -13.50 -5.34 20.00
C LYS A 396 -12.04 -5.73 20.10
N VAL A 397 -11.18 -4.80 19.71
CA VAL A 397 -9.75 -4.88 19.93
C VAL A 397 -9.33 -3.56 20.56
N ASN A 398 -8.73 -3.61 21.75
CA ASN A 398 -8.42 -2.42 22.53
C ASN A 398 -9.67 -1.55 22.81
N LYS A 399 -9.76 -0.35 22.22
CA LYS A 399 -10.87 0.61 22.41
C LYS A 399 -11.91 0.57 21.29
N GLU A 400 -11.49 0.26 20.07
CA GLU A 400 -12.37 0.30 18.90
C GLU A 400 -13.24 -0.93 18.78
N VAL A 401 -14.45 -0.73 18.27
CA VAL A 401 -15.48 -1.76 18.14
C VAL A 401 -16.02 -1.75 16.72
N ARG A 402 -15.80 -2.88 16.06
CA ARG A 402 -16.40 -3.20 14.77
C ARG A 402 -17.62 -4.08 15.02
N CYS A 403 -18.71 -3.87 14.29
CA CYS A 403 -19.76 -4.89 14.28
C CYS A 403 -19.34 -6.01 13.33
N ILE A 404 -19.67 -7.23 13.71
CA ILE A 404 -19.65 -8.36 12.79
C ILE A 404 -21.09 -8.58 12.44
N ASP A 405 -21.42 -8.25 11.21
CA ASP A 405 -22.68 -8.65 10.62
C ASP A 405 -22.37 -9.70 9.56
N PRO A 406 -22.34 -10.98 9.95
CA PRO A 406 -22.07 -12.06 9.03
C PRO A 406 -23.27 -12.29 8.11
N ARG A 407 -24.21 -11.32 7.97
CA ARG A 407 -25.21 -11.20 6.90
C ARG A 407 -24.68 -11.93 5.67
N ARG A 408 -25.04 -13.21 5.59
CA ARG A 408 -25.97 -13.80 4.64
C ARG A 408 -25.96 -13.13 3.25
N ARG A 409 -24.79 -12.73 2.77
CA ARG A 409 -24.54 -12.31 1.40
C ARG A 409 -24.53 -13.54 0.52
N VAL A 410 -24.97 -13.38 -0.72
CA VAL A 410 -24.81 -14.42 -1.73
C VAL A 410 -23.32 -14.68 -1.92
N ALA A 411 -22.92 -15.94 -1.83
CA ALA A 411 -21.53 -16.34 -2.01
C ALA A 411 -21.38 -17.10 -3.33
N PHE A 412 -20.41 -16.67 -4.15
CA PHE A 412 -20.03 -17.41 -5.35
C PHE A 412 -18.95 -18.43 -5.02
N HIS A 413 -19.25 -19.69 -5.26
CA HIS A 413 -18.35 -20.82 -5.08
C HIS A 413 -17.88 -21.33 -6.42
N HIS A 414 -16.55 -21.31 -6.61
CA HIS A 414 -15.94 -21.93 -7.76
C HIS A 414 -15.98 -23.45 -7.59
N PRO A 415 -16.16 -24.22 -8.68
CA PRO A 415 -15.95 -25.66 -8.64
C PRO A 415 -14.49 -25.96 -8.31
N ALA A 416 -14.26 -27.08 -7.62
CA ALA A 416 -12.96 -27.42 -7.03
C ALA A 416 -11.85 -27.68 -8.06
N GLU A 417 -12.20 -28.14 -9.28
CA GLU A 417 -11.23 -28.48 -10.33
C GLU A 417 -11.22 -27.42 -11.44
N LEU A 418 -10.06 -26.80 -11.63
CA LEU A 418 -9.74 -25.98 -12.79
C LEU A 418 -9.36 -26.87 -13.97
N VAL A 419 -9.59 -26.42 -15.20
CA VAL A 419 -8.96 -27.01 -16.38
C VAL A 419 -7.46 -26.70 -16.33
N PRO A 420 -6.59 -27.69 -16.09
CA PRO A 420 -5.18 -27.42 -15.81
C PRO A 420 -4.47 -26.76 -16.99
N HIS A 421 -3.66 -25.74 -16.69
CA HIS A 421 -2.78 -25.03 -17.64
C HIS A 421 -3.50 -24.24 -18.74
N VAL A 422 -4.82 -24.08 -18.66
CA VAL A 422 -5.60 -23.31 -19.62
C VAL A 422 -6.08 -22.02 -18.98
N ARG A 423 -5.88 -20.91 -19.70
CA ARG A 423 -6.44 -19.60 -19.37
C ARG A 423 -7.22 -19.07 -20.55
N SER A 424 -8.17 -18.20 -20.24
CA SER A 424 -8.86 -17.40 -21.25
C SER A 424 -7.92 -16.31 -21.81
N ILE A 425 -8.32 -15.59 -22.88
CA ILE A 425 -7.47 -14.50 -23.42
C ILE A 425 -7.34 -13.35 -22.40
N SER A 426 -8.40 -13.08 -21.64
CA SER A 426 -8.39 -12.10 -20.56
C SER A 426 -7.62 -12.54 -19.30
N GLY A 427 -7.12 -13.79 -19.28
CA GLY A 427 -6.30 -14.31 -18.18
C GLY A 427 -7.09 -15.05 -17.10
N LEU A 428 -8.42 -15.17 -17.24
CA LEU A 428 -9.27 -15.90 -16.28
C LEU A 428 -8.95 -17.40 -16.27
N PRO A 429 -8.99 -18.05 -15.09
CA PRO A 429 -8.91 -19.50 -15.01
C PRO A 429 -10.16 -20.14 -15.65
N VAL A 430 -9.97 -21.20 -16.42
CA VAL A 430 -11.08 -21.90 -17.09
C VAL A 430 -11.60 -23.04 -16.22
N HIS A 431 -12.92 -23.08 -16.04
CA HIS A 431 -13.61 -24.13 -15.31
C HIS A 431 -14.34 -25.08 -16.26
N ALA A 432 -14.47 -26.35 -15.86
CA ALA A 432 -15.23 -27.36 -16.60
C ALA A 432 -16.68 -27.53 -16.09
N GLN A 433 -17.03 -26.86 -14.99
CA GLN A 433 -18.31 -26.98 -14.29
C GLN A 433 -18.87 -25.59 -13.97
N SER A 434 -20.17 -25.51 -13.71
CA SER A 434 -20.85 -24.25 -13.40
C SER A 434 -20.33 -23.58 -12.13
N LEU A 435 -20.40 -22.25 -12.13
CA LEU A 435 -20.37 -21.43 -10.91
C LEU A 435 -21.61 -21.73 -10.05
N ILE A 436 -21.43 -21.78 -8.73
CA ILE A 436 -22.53 -22.00 -7.78
C ILE A 436 -22.74 -20.74 -6.95
N ALA A 437 -23.99 -20.27 -6.89
CA ALA A 437 -24.42 -19.24 -5.95
C ALA A 437 -25.04 -19.88 -4.71
N GLU A 438 -24.48 -19.59 -3.55
CA GLU A 438 -25.05 -19.97 -2.26
C GLU A 438 -25.85 -18.81 -1.68
N PHE A 439 -27.16 -19.03 -1.58
CA PHE A 439 -28.09 -18.16 -0.90
C PHE A 439 -28.28 -18.64 0.54
N PRO A 440 -28.01 -17.78 1.51
CA PRO A 440 -28.33 -18.06 2.91
C PRO A 440 -29.83 -17.80 3.19
N PRO A 441 -30.36 -18.20 4.37
CA PRO A 441 -31.77 -17.99 4.67
C PRO A 441 -32.15 -16.50 4.71
N THR A 442 -33.32 -16.14 4.19
CA THR A 442 -33.76 -14.75 4.00
C THR A 442 -33.98 -14.05 5.35
N LEU A 443 -33.86 -12.71 5.36
CA LEU A 443 -34.03 -11.91 6.59
C LEU A 443 -35.51 -11.77 6.98
N SER A 444 -36.41 -11.74 6.00
CA SER A 444 -37.86 -11.66 6.21
C SER A 444 -38.46 -12.99 6.67
N GLY A 445 -37.75 -14.11 6.48
CA GLY A 445 -38.32 -15.45 6.63
C GLY A 445 -39.36 -15.79 5.56
N GLN A 446 -39.39 -15.02 4.47
CA GLN A 446 -40.22 -15.24 3.29
C GLN A 446 -39.35 -15.54 2.08
N ASP A 447 -39.95 -16.11 1.05
CA ASP A 447 -39.26 -16.31 -0.22
C ASP A 447 -38.93 -14.94 -0.85
N GLU A 448 -37.74 -14.82 -1.45
CA GLU A 448 -37.28 -13.60 -2.11
C GLU A 448 -37.06 -13.86 -3.60
N THR A 449 -37.42 -12.90 -4.45
CA THR A 449 -37.09 -12.95 -5.88
C THR A 449 -35.81 -12.16 -6.13
N TRP A 450 -34.82 -12.84 -6.71
CA TRP A 450 -33.56 -12.27 -7.15
C TRP A 450 -33.53 -12.20 -8.67
N MET A 451 -32.77 -11.27 -9.26
CA MET A 451 -32.60 -11.20 -10.70
C MET A 451 -31.19 -11.64 -11.09
N LEU A 452 -31.10 -12.66 -11.94
CA LEU A 452 -29.87 -13.12 -12.57
C LEU A 452 -29.72 -12.46 -13.94
N SER A 453 -28.60 -11.78 -14.16
CA SER A 453 -28.25 -11.19 -15.45
C SER A 453 -26.85 -11.63 -15.84
N ILE A 454 -26.67 -12.02 -17.10
CA ILE A 454 -25.41 -12.56 -17.62
C ILE A 454 -25.05 -11.81 -18.90
N SER A 455 -23.84 -11.26 -18.94
CA SER A 455 -23.26 -10.67 -20.15
C SER A 455 -21.93 -11.33 -20.50
N ALA A 456 -21.55 -11.22 -21.77
CA ALA A 456 -20.21 -11.55 -22.23
C ALA A 456 -19.19 -10.69 -21.48
N PHE A 457 -18.04 -11.24 -21.13
CA PHE A 457 -16.96 -10.44 -20.59
C PHE A 457 -16.22 -9.73 -21.75
N ALA A 458 -16.37 -8.42 -21.85
CA ALA A 458 -15.73 -7.60 -22.88
C ALA A 458 -14.38 -7.00 -22.44
N GLY A 459 -13.87 -7.39 -21.28
CA GLY A 459 -12.70 -6.78 -20.65
C GLY A 459 -13.05 -5.75 -19.59
N VAL A 460 -12.05 -5.42 -18.79
CA VAL A 460 -12.19 -4.49 -17.66
C VAL A 460 -12.58 -3.09 -18.13
N GLY A 461 -13.61 -2.51 -17.51
CA GLY A 461 -14.15 -1.20 -17.86
C GLY A 461 -14.97 -1.14 -19.17
N ALA A 462 -15.14 -2.26 -19.86
CA ALA A 462 -15.98 -2.38 -21.05
C ALA A 462 -17.25 -3.17 -20.73
N ALA A 463 -18.39 -2.68 -21.21
CA ALA A 463 -19.66 -3.39 -21.13
C ALA A 463 -19.69 -4.45 -22.24
N GLY A 464 -20.09 -5.67 -21.89
CA GLY A 464 -20.30 -6.74 -22.87
C GLY A 464 -21.73 -6.85 -23.35
N GLU A 465 -21.92 -7.68 -24.38
CA GLU A 465 -23.23 -8.03 -24.90
C GLU A 465 -23.99 -8.88 -23.88
N GLU A 466 -25.26 -8.57 -23.65
CA GLU A 466 -26.12 -9.38 -22.80
C GLU A 466 -26.44 -10.69 -23.51
N ILE A 467 -26.22 -11.81 -22.82
CA ILE A 467 -26.35 -13.16 -23.39
C ILE A 467 -27.74 -13.74 -23.11
N ALA A 468 -28.36 -13.29 -22.01
CA ALA A 468 -29.71 -13.67 -21.62
C ALA A 468 -30.47 -12.47 -21.04
N GLU A 469 -31.78 -12.45 -21.24
CA GLU A 469 -32.67 -11.51 -20.53
C GLU A 469 -32.59 -11.76 -19.00
N PRO A 470 -32.78 -10.73 -18.17
CA PRO A 470 -32.79 -10.88 -16.72
C PRO A 470 -33.79 -11.95 -16.25
N GLU A 471 -33.28 -12.99 -15.61
CA GLU A 471 -34.08 -14.13 -15.14
C GLU A 471 -34.44 -13.98 -13.65
N PRO A 472 -35.73 -14.08 -13.27
CA PRO A 472 -36.12 -14.11 -11.87
C PRO A 472 -35.81 -15.47 -11.23
N LEU A 473 -35.01 -15.44 -10.17
CA LEU A 473 -34.66 -16.58 -9.32
C LEU A 473 -35.48 -16.53 -8.03
N GLU A 474 -36.36 -17.52 -7.83
CA GLU A 474 -37.10 -17.69 -6.58
C GLU A 474 -36.20 -18.36 -5.53
N VAL A 475 -35.83 -17.61 -4.49
CA VAL A 475 -34.99 -18.07 -3.38
C VAL A 475 -35.90 -18.39 -2.19
N PRO A 476 -35.96 -19.66 -1.74
CA PRO A 476 -36.75 -20.04 -0.57
C PRO A 476 -36.28 -19.32 0.70
N ALA A 477 -37.18 -19.15 1.67
CA ALA A 477 -36.88 -18.55 2.97
C ALA A 477 -35.67 -19.20 3.70
N ASP A 478 -35.44 -20.51 3.51
CA ASP A 478 -34.32 -21.26 4.11
C ASP A 478 -32.98 -21.09 3.36
N GLY A 479 -32.97 -20.43 2.19
CA GLY A 479 -31.81 -20.32 1.31
C GLY A 479 -31.65 -21.53 0.36
N GLY A 480 -30.51 -21.63 -0.31
CA GLY A 480 -30.23 -22.71 -1.27
C GLY A 480 -28.93 -22.56 -2.07
N LEU A 481 -28.59 -23.59 -2.84
CA LEU A 481 -27.47 -23.60 -3.79
C LEU A 481 -28.03 -23.62 -5.22
N PHE A 482 -27.56 -22.74 -6.08
CA PHE A 482 -28.05 -22.60 -7.46
C PHE A 482 -26.88 -22.60 -8.44
N ALA A 483 -27.01 -23.39 -9.51
CA ALA A 483 -26.06 -23.36 -10.62
C ALA A 483 -26.38 -22.17 -11.53
N ILE A 484 -25.41 -21.29 -11.76
CA ILE A 484 -25.59 -20.13 -12.64
C ILE A 484 -25.66 -20.55 -14.12
N PHE A 485 -24.82 -21.50 -14.51
CA PHE A 485 -24.78 -22.08 -15.85
C PHE A 485 -25.33 -23.50 -15.76
N ASP A 486 -26.66 -23.62 -15.69
CA ASP A 486 -27.31 -24.92 -15.54
C ASP A 486 -26.97 -25.85 -16.73
N PRO A 487 -26.32 -27.00 -16.48
CA PRO A 487 -25.94 -27.94 -17.52
C PRO A 487 -27.14 -28.66 -18.15
N GLU A 488 -28.33 -28.64 -17.55
CA GLU A 488 -29.51 -29.32 -18.07
C GLU A 488 -30.38 -28.44 -19.00
N ILE A 489 -30.16 -27.12 -19.02
CA ILE A 489 -30.97 -26.18 -19.82
C ILE A 489 -30.72 -26.35 -21.33
N TYR A 490 -29.47 -26.57 -21.74
CA TYR A 490 -29.07 -26.65 -23.14
C TYR A 490 -28.34 -27.95 -23.48
N ASP A 491 -28.61 -28.52 -24.66
CA ASP A 491 -27.90 -29.71 -25.18
C ASP A 491 -26.44 -29.40 -25.56
N ALA A 492 -26.14 -28.14 -25.92
CA ALA A 492 -24.80 -27.64 -26.19
C ALA A 492 -24.04 -27.28 -24.90
N PRO A 493 -22.71 -27.39 -24.87
CA PRO A 493 -21.92 -27.02 -23.69
C PRO A 493 -21.84 -25.50 -23.54
N TRP A 494 -21.85 -25.01 -22.29
CA TRP A 494 -21.51 -23.62 -22.00
C TRP A 494 -20.04 -23.33 -22.34
N VAL A 495 -19.81 -22.36 -23.24
CA VAL A 495 -18.47 -21.95 -23.70
C VAL A 495 -18.39 -20.43 -23.75
N GLY A 496 -17.54 -19.82 -22.92
CA GLY A 496 -17.35 -18.36 -22.95
C GLY A 496 -16.72 -17.77 -21.68
N GLU A 497 -16.46 -16.46 -21.75
CA GLU A 497 -16.15 -15.60 -20.60
C GLU A 497 -17.38 -14.75 -20.27
N TYR A 498 -17.76 -14.72 -19.00
CA TYR A 498 -19.01 -14.13 -18.54
C TYR A 498 -18.78 -13.19 -17.37
N LEU A 499 -19.57 -12.11 -17.32
CA LEU A 499 -19.79 -11.31 -16.13
C LEU A 499 -21.21 -11.60 -15.63
N VAL A 500 -21.30 -12.19 -14.43
CA VAL A 500 -22.56 -12.58 -13.80
C VAL A 500 -22.95 -11.50 -12.80
N ARG A 501 -24.23 -11.11 -12.79
CA ARG A 501 -24.83 -10.25 -11.76
C ARG A 501 -26.01 -10.95 -11.11
N LEU A 502 -26.02 -10.98 -9.78
CA LEU A 502 -27.17 -11.31 -8.96
C LEU A 502 -27.64 -10.03 -8.26
N ARG A 503 -28.85 -9.58 -8.60
CA ARG A 503 -29.48 -8.41 -8.00
C ARG A 503 -30.58 -8.84 -7.03
N GLY A 504 -30.44 -8.44 -5.78
CA GLY A 504 -31.43 -8.65 -4.73
C GLY A 504 -32.57 -7.63 -4.77
N PRO A 505 -33.65 -7.89 -4.02
CA PRO A 505 -34.85 -7.06 -4.02
C PRO A 505 -34.61 -5.63 -3.44
N ARG A 506 -33.52 -5.43 -2.66
CA ARG A 506 -33.10 -4.11 -2.13
C ARG A 506 -32.04 -3.42 -3.00
N ASN A 507 -31.90 -3.86 -4.25
CA ASN A 507 -30.83 -3.50 -5.17
C ASN A 507 -29.42 -3.87 -4.64
N GLU A 508 -29.31 -4.93 -3.82
CA GLU A 508 -28.01 -5.52 -3.50
C GLU A 508 -27.44 -6.14 -4.79
N SER A 509 -26.22 -5.77 -5.18
CA SER A 509 -25.61 -6.21 -6.45
C SER A 509 -24.37 -7.03 -6.15
N PHE A 510 -24.38 -8.32 -6.52
CA PHE A 510 -23.21 -9.20 -6.45
C PHE A 510 -22.78 -9.58 -7.84
N ARG A 511 -21.51 -9.30 -8.17
CA ARG A 511 -20.96 -9.55 -9.50
C ARG A 511 -19.77 -10.49 -9.44
N HIS A 512 -19.62 -11.32 -10.46
CA HIS A 512 -18.53 -12.29 -10.52
C HIS A 512 -18.12 -12.59 -11.96
N GLU A 513 -16.81 -12.58 -12.20
CA GLU A 513 -16.21 -12.95 -13.49
C GLU A 513 -16.00 -14.47 -13.54
N PHE A 514 -16.37 -15.11 -14.64
CA PHE A 514 -16.27 -16.56 -14.77
C PHE A 514 -15.99 -16.99 -16.21
N ALA A 515 -15.03 -17.90 -16.39
CA ALA A 515 -14.73 -18.50 -17.69
C ALA A 515 -15.01 -20.01 -17.63
N ILE A 516 -15.83 -20.50 -18.55
CA ILE A 516 -16.27 -21.90 -18.58
C ILE A 516 -16.13 -22.51 -19.98
N VAL A 517 -15.65 -23.75 -20.00
CA VAL A 517 -15.81 -24.68 -21.13
C VAL A 517 -16.34 -25.98 -20.55
N GLU A 518 -17.65 -26.16 -20.59
CA GLU A 518 -18.34 -27.26 -19.92
C GLU A 518 -17.78 -28.63 -20.35
N GLY A 519 -17.38 -29.44 -19.37
CA GLY A 519 -16.86 -30.80 -19.61
C GLY A 519 -15.46 -30.88 -20.25
N MET A 520 -14.72 -29.78 -20.38
CA MET A 520 -13.37 -29.80 -20.94
C MET A 520 -12.39 -30.57 -20.07
N THR A 521 -11.57 -31.41 -20.70
CA THR A 521 -10.44 -32.10 -20.05
C THR A 521 -9.16 -31.95 -20.87
N THR A 522 -8.00 -32.01 -20.21
CA THR A 522 -6.70 -31.83 -20.85
C THR A 522 -5.68 -32.91 -20.48
N GLU A 523 -4.82 -33.26 -21.43
CA GLU A 523 -3.64 -34.11 -21.20
C GLU A 523 -2.38 -33.29 -21.50
N PHE A 524 -1.51 -33.12 -20.50
CA PHE A 524 -0.29 -32.31 -20.59
C PHE A 524 0.98 -33.16 -20.57
N GLU A 525 1.88 -32.88 -21.52
CA GLU A 525 3.20 -33.50 -21.66
C GLU A 525 4.29 -32.45 -21.94
N VAL A 526 5.50 -32.67 -21.40
CA VAL A 526 6.70 -31.86 -21.68
C VAL A 526 7.74 -32.74 -22.35
N ALA A 527 8.42 -32.24 -23.38
CA ALA A 527 9.41 -33.01 -24.14
C ALA A 527 10.59 -33.54 -23.29
N SER A 528 10.93 -32.85 -22.20
CA SER A 528 11.94 -33.31 -21.22
C SER A 528 11.47 -34.52 -20.39
N GLY A 529 10.16 -34.80 -20.39
CA GLY A 529 9.46 -35.76 -19.52
C GLY A 529 9.29 -35.31 -18.06
N ALA A 530 9.66 -34.06 -17.74
CA ALA A 530 9.36 -33.47 -16.43
C ALA A 530 7.92 -32.94 -16.38
N SER A 531 7.42 -32.64 -15.19
CA SER A 531 6.09 -32.06 -14.97
C SER A 531 5.99 -30.55 -15.24
N PHE A 532 7.08 -29.91 -15.65
CA PHE A 532 7.13 -28.48 -15.99
C PHE A 532 8.28 -28.19 -16.96
N ARG A 533 8.24 -27.02 -17.59
CA ARG A 533 9.26 -26.57 -18.54
C ARG A 533 10.55 -26.21 -17.82
N ILE A 534 11.68 -26.72 -18.35
CA ILE A 534 13.02 -26.53 -17.78
C ILE A 534 13.98 -25.88 -18.79
N PRO A 535 15.07 -25.24 -18.34
CA PRO A 535 15.95 -24.48 -19.22
C PRO A 535 16.82 -25.42 -20.05
N THR A 536 16.90 -25.16 -21.36
CA THR A 536 17.70 -25.87 -22.36
C THR A 536 18.76 -24.92 -22.94
N THR A 537 19.50 -25.34 -23.96
CA THR A 537 20.46 -24.46 -24.68
C THR A 537 19.78 -23.53 -25.68
N THR A 538 18.53 -23.81 -26.07
CA THR A 538 17.78 -23.07 -27.11
C THR A 538 16.55 -22.33 -26.57
N GLY A 539 16.35 -22.32 -25.25
CA GLY A 539 15.15 -21.79 -24.59
C GLY A 539 14.65 -22.73 -23.50
N LEU A 540 13.34 -22.84 -23.34
CA LEU A 540 12.71 -23.81 -22.44
C LEU A 540 12.42 -25.14 -23.17
N SER A 541 12.20 -26.22 -22.43
CA SER A 541 11.71 -27.46 -23.04
C SER A 541 10.30 -27.26 -23.62
N GLU A 542 10.06 -27.79 -24.82
CA GLU A 542 8.75 -27.78 -25.48
C GLU A 542 7.67 -28.47 -24.65
N ALA A 543 6.45 -27.97 -24.75
CA ALA A 543 5.28 -28.46 -24.01
C ALA A 543 4.10 -28.67 -24.96
N SER A 544 3.27 -29.68 -24.70
CA SER A 544 2.07 -29.95 -25.49
C SER A 544 0.86 -30.24 -24.61
N LEU A 545 -0.30 -29.79 -25.07
CA LEU A 545 -1.60 -29.97 -24.43
C LEU A 545 -2.57 -30.59 -25.43
N ARG A 546 -3.16 -31.73 -25.10
CA ARG A 546 -4.26 -32.33 -25.87
C ARG A 546 -5.60 -32.00 -25.21
N VAL A 547 -6.49 -31.40 -25.98
CA VAL A 547 -7.84 -31.01 -25.52
C VAL A 547 -8.87 -32.09 -25.88
N ARG A 548 -9.78 -32.39 -24.94
CA ARG A 548 -10.88 -33.35 -25.11
C ARG A 548 -12.21 -32.77 -24.60
N SER A 549 -13.28 -33.04 -25.34
CA SER A 549 -14.65 -32.74 -24.94
C SER A 549 -15.21 -33.81 -23.99
N GLY A 550 -16.15 -33.39 -23.14
CA GLY A 550 -16.90 -34.26 -22.22
C GLY A 550 -18.10 -34.91 -22.91
N GLU A 551 -19.20 -35.03 -22.17
CA GLU A 551 -20.47 -35.60 -22.66
C GLU A 551 -21.10 -34.73 -23.76
N LYS A 552 -21.12 -33.40 -23.55
CA LYS A 552 -21.53 -32.42 -24.54
C LYS A 552 -20.39 -32.13 -25.52
N HIS A 553 -20.70 -32.08 -26.81
CA HIS A 553 -19.67 -31.99 -27.85
C HIS A 553 -19.20 -30.55 -28.07
N PHE A 554 -17.89 -30.39 -28.25
CA PHE A 554 -17.25 -29.20 -28.80
C PHE A 554 -16.01 -29.61 -29.59
N THR A 555 -15.53 -28.73 -30.46
CA THR A 555 -14.28 -28.90 -31.22
C THR A 555 -13.20 -27.95 -30.70
N ALA A 556 -11.93 -28.33 -30.86
CA ALA A 556 -10.79 -27.50 -30.48
C ALA A 556 -9.78 -27.44 -31.63
N GLU A 557 -9.38 -26.23 -32.02
CA GLU A 557 -8.46 -25.98 -33.13
C GLU A 557 -7.26 -25.10 -32.70
N PRO A 558 -6.01 -25.63 -32.74
CA PRO A 558 -5.66 -27.04 -32.93
C PRO A 558 -6.04 -27.90 -31.71
N ARG A 559 -6.32 -29.19 -31.92
CA ARG A 559 -6.62 -30.13 -30.83
C ARG A 559 -5.40 -30.54 -29.99
N LEU A 560 -4.24 -30.54 -30.62
CA LEU A 560 -2.93 -30.69 -29.97
C LEU A 560 -2.24 -29.34 -30.06
N VAL A 561 -2.15 -28.66 -28.93
CA VAL A 561 -1.58 -27.32 -28.81
C VAL A 561 -0.14 -27.46 -28.33
N THR A 562 0.81 -26.89 -29.06
CA THR A 562 2.25 -26.98 -28.73
C THR A 562 2.80 -25.60 -28.42
N VAL A 563 3.60 -25.51 -27.35
CA VAL A 563 4.39 -24.33 -27.00
C VAL A 563 5.85 -24.64 -27.28
N GLU A 564 6.43 -23.92 -28.24
CA GLU A 564 7.81 -24.10 -28.69
C GLU A 564 8.82 -23.60 -27.65
N ALA A 565 10.10 -23.89 -27.84
CA ALA A 565 11.16 -23.58 -26.86
C ALA A 565 11.28 -22.08 -26.50
N THR A 566 10.94 -21.19 -27.44
CA THR A 566 11.02 -19.74 -27.29
C THR A 566 9.69 -19.06 -27.05
N ASP A 567 8.59 -19.82 -27.04
CA ASP A 567 7.25 -19.26 -26.93
C ASP A 567 6.76 -19.33 -25.47
N PRO A 568 6.05 -18.28 -24.98
CA PRO A 568 5.49 -18.26 -23.62
C PRO A 568 4.31 -19.21 -23.49
N ASN A 569 3.48 -19.23 -24.51
CA ASN A 569 2.19 -19.89 -24.54
C ASN A 569 1.77 -20.12 -26.00
N ALA A 570 0.68 -20.85 -26.18
CA ALA A 570 0.08 -21.08 -27.49
C ALA A 570 -1.44 -20.95 -27.40
N SER A 571 -2.03 -20.34 -28.43
CA SER A 571 -3.47 -20.14 -28.52
C SER A 571 -4.16 -21.29 -29.25
N PHE A 572 -5.41 -21.54 -28.88
CA PHE A 572 -6.32 -22.44 -29.57
C PHE A 572 -7.74 -21.92 -29.40
N VAL A 573 -8.68 -22.36 -30.23
CA VAL A 573 -10.08 -21.93 -30.15
C VAL A 573 -10.95 -23.15 -29.87
N VAL A 574 -11.88 -23.01 -28.93
CA VAL A 574 -12.97 -23.97 -28.73
C VAL A 574 -14.21 -23.47 -29.45
N THR A 575 -14.91 -24.36 -30.14
CA THR A 575 -16.14 -24.04 -30.87
C THR A 575 -17.24 -25.06 -30.59
N THR A 576 -18.44 -24.58 -30.23
CA THR A 576 -19.65 -25.41 -30.03
C THR A 576 -20.35 -25.68 -31.36
N ASP A 577 -21.24 -26.67 -31.39
CA ASP A 577 -22.04 -26.97 -32.60
C ASP A 577 -23.02 -25.83 -32.96
N GLU A 578 -23.40 -24.99 -31.98
CA GLU A 578 -24.25 -23.81 -32.16
C GLU A 578 -23.48 -22.57 -32.64
N GLY A 579 -22.15 -22.65 -32.68
CA GLY A 579 -21.27 -21.62 -33.24
C GLY A 579 -20.63 -20.68 -32.21
N ASP A 580 -20.81 -20.92 -30.91
CA ASP A 580 -20.09 -20.17 -29.87
C ASP A 580 -18.59 -20.46 -29.97
N GLN A 581 -17.78 -19.40 -29.88
CA GLN A 581 -16.34 -19.51 -29.98
C GLN A 581 -15.67 -18.86 -28.78
N MET A 582 -14.80 -19.62 -28.13
CA MET A 582 -13.97 -19.10 -27.06
C MET A 582 -12.50 -19.35 -27.40
N PRO A 583 -11.73 -18.29 -27.68
CA PRO A 583 -10.30 -18.43 -27.82
C PRO A 583 -9.66 -18.58 -26.43
N LEU A 584 -8.68 -19.49 -26.34
CA LEU A 584 -8.03 -19.90 -25.12
C LEU A 584 -6.51 -19.93 -25.31
N ARG A 585 -5.81 -19.99 -24.18
CA ARG A 585 -4.35 -20.01 -24.11
C ARG A 585 -3.87 -21.16 -23.24
N PHE A 586 -2.95 -21.95 -23.79
CA PHE A 586 -2.20 -22.95 -23.05
C PHE A 586 -0.97 -22.30 -22.41
N VAL A 587 -0.96 -22.23 -21.07
CA VAL A 587 0.13 -21.67 -20.25
C VAL A 587 0.76 -22.81 -19.42
N PRO A 588 1.79 -23.50 -19.94
CA PRO A 588 2.47 -24.57 -19.22
C PRO A 588 3.23 -24.05 -18.00
N PRO A 589 3.33 -24.83 -16.90
CA PRO A 589 4.16 -24.46 -15.76
C PRO A 589 5.64 -24.47 -16.16
N GLN A 590 6.42 -23.55 -15.60
CA GLN A 590 7.84 -23.40 -15.89
C GLN A 590 8.64 -23.10 -14.62
N ILE A 591 9.93 -23.41 -14.65
CA ILE A 591 10.85 -23.05 -13.57
C ILE A 591 11.15 -21.55 -13.60
N ALA A 592 11.26 -20.93 -12.42
CA ALA A 592 11.88 -19.62 -12.23
C ALA A 592 12.97 -19.73 -11.15
N ILE A 593 14.09 -19.03 -11.36
CA ILE A 593 15.34 -19.14 -10.62
C ILE A 593 15.79 -17.72 -10.26
N GLU A 594 16.00 -17.47 -8.97
CA GLU A 594 16.63 -16.25 -8.47
C GLU A 594 18.01 -16.64 -7.92
N LEU A 595 19.06 -16.39 -8.69
CA LEU A 595 20.45 -16.65 -8.30
C LEU A 595 21.10 -15.34 -7.87
N PRO A 596 21.51 -15.18 -6.60
CA PRO A 596 22.08 -13.94 -6.13
C PRO A 596 23.53 -13.78 -6.62
N LEU A 597 23.80 -12.63 -7.23
CA LEU A 597 25.10 -12.23 -7.78
C LEU A 597 25.60 -10.96 -7.09
N THR A 598 26.91 -10.74 -7.16
CA THR A 598 27.59 -9.53 -6.64
C THR A 598 27.70 -8.43 -7.68
N ILE A 599 27.44 -8.75 -8.96
CA ILE A 599 27.59 -7.86 -10.11
C ILE A 599 26.26 -7.21 -10.53
N GLU A 600 25.13 -7.81 -10.18
CA GLU A 600 23.78 -7.34 -10.51
C GLU A 600 22.78 -7.70 -9.41
N PRO A 601 21.66 -6.96 -9.28
CA PRO A 601 20.61 -7.28 -8.32
C PRO A 601 19.97 -8.66 -8.59
N PRO A 602 19.55 -9.40 -7.54
CA PRO A 602 18.81 -10.66 -7.69
C PRO A 602 17.54 -10.45 -8.52
N THR A 603 17.38 -11.27 -9.56
CA THR A 603 16.24 -11.21 -10.49
C THR A 603 15.73 -12.63 -10.77
N TRP A 604 14.41 -12.79 -10.86
CA TRP A 604 13.81 -14.05 -11.29
C TRP A 604 14.06 -14.27 -12.78
N ARG A 605 14.69 -15.39 -13.11
CA ARG A 605 15.05 -15.80 -14.47
C ARG A 605 14.53 -17.20 -14.75
N VAL A 606 14.27 -17.52 -16.00
CA VAL A 606 14.02 -18.89 -16.44
C VAL A 606 15.15 -19.41 -17.32
N THR A 607 16.06 -18.55 -17.80
CA THR A 607 17.27 -18.98 -18.50
C THR A 607 18.39 -19.41 -17.55
N ARG A 608 19.39 -20.11 -18.11
CA ARG A 608 20.59 -20.50 -17.38
C ARG A 608 21.51 -19.29 -17.25
N THR A 609 21.88 -18.94 -16.03
CA THR A 609 22.84 -17.85 -15.79
C THR A 609 24.26 -18.31 -16.15
N VAL A 610 25.03 -17.47 -16.86
CA VAL A 610 26.47 -17.67 -17.03
C VAL A 610 27.19 -16.67 -16.14
N CYS A 611 28.02 -17.16 -15.22
CA CYS A 611 28.75 -16.29 -14.30
C CYS A 611 30.17 -16.80 -13.99
N GLY A 612 31.02 -15.88 -13.56
CA GLY A 612 32.37 -16.15 -13.12
C GLY A 612 32.39 -16.86 -11.76
N PRO A 613 33.48 -17.58 -11.43
CA PRO A 613 33.62 -18.30 -10.16
C PRO A 613 33.40 -17.46 -8.90
N ARG A 614 33.62 -16.14 -8.98
CA ARG A 614 33.55 -15.18 -7.85
C ARG A 614 32.35 -14.24 -7.90
N ASP A 615 31.48 -14.39 -8.89
CA ASP A 615 30.37 -13.45 -9.08
C ASP A 615 29.20 -13.78 -8.16
N LEU A 616 29.14 -14.99 -7.61
CA LEU A 616 28.08 -15.44 -6.71
C LEU A 616 28.15 -14.71 -5.35
N ASP A 617 27.01 -14.21 -4.88
CA ASP A 617 26.90 -13.65 -3.54
C ASP A 617 26.70 -14.76 -2.50
N GLY A 618 27.73 -14.99 -1.67
CA GLY A 618 27.70 -16.00 -0.61
C GLY A 618 26.83 -15.65 0.59
N ALA A 619 26.39 -14.38 0.73
CA ALA A 619 25.47 -13.95 1.79
C ALA A 619 23.99 -14.15 1.41
N GLY A 620 23.69 -14.27 0.11
CA GLY A 620 22.33 -14.42 -0.40
C GLY A 620 21.72 -15.82 -0.27
N GLU A 621 20.49 -15.93 -0.76
CA GLU A 621 19.72 -17.18 -0.87
C GLU A 621 19.41 -17.47 -2.34
N LEU A 622 19.70 -18.68 -2.79
CA LEU A 622 19.20 -19.19 -4.06
C LEU A 622 17.73 -19.55 -3.89
N ARG A 623 16.87 -19.05 -4.78
CA ARG A 623 15.44 -19.36 -4.76
C ARG A 623 14.98 -19.96 -6.08
N ILE A 624 14.12 -20.96 -6.01
CA ILE A 624 13.59 -21.68 -7.17
C ILE A 624 12.08 -21.87 -7.01
N ARG A 625 11.31 -21.52 -8.03
CA ARG A 625 9.88 -21.81 -8.15
C ARG A 625 9.68 -22.79 -9.29
N THR A 626 8.96 -23.88 -9.05
CA THR A 626 8.72 -24.95 -10.04
C THR A 626 7.32 -24.89 -10.65
N GLY A 627 6.41 -24.09 -10.07
CA GLY A 627 5.00 -24.03 -10.46
C GLY A 627 4.19 -25.29 -10.13
N VAL A 628 4.84 -26.33 -9.61
CA VAL A 628 4.25 -27.62 -9.20
C VAL A 628 4.98 -28.17 -7.98
N ASP A 629 4.33 -29.05 -7.22
CA ASP A 629 4.96 -29.71 -6.07
C ASP A 629 6.00 -30.75 -6.51
N VAL A 630 7.17 -30.74 -5.86
CA VAL A 630 8.32 -31.60 -6.16
C VAL A 630 8.78 -32.37 -4.91
N GLY A 631 9.42 -33.53 -5.10
CA GLY A 631 9.97 -34.34 -4.01
C GLY A 631 11.47 -34.15 -3.82
N ASP A 632 11.93 -34.11 -2.55
CA ASP A 632 13.36 -34.08 -2.15
C ASP A 632 14.27 -33.12 -2.96
N PRO A 633 13.93 -31.82 -3.09
CA PRO A 633 14.67 -30.87 -3.90
C PRO A 633 16.06 -30.53 -3.32
N LYS A 634 17.06 -30.47 -4.21
CA LYS A 634 18.48 -30.25 -3.89
C LYS A 634 19.16 -29.39 -4.94
N VAL A 635 20.25 -28.76 -4.54
CA VAL A 635 21.16 -28.04 -5.45
C VAL A 635 22.56 -28.64 -5.34
N SER A 636 23.16 -28.93 -6.48
CA SER A 636 24.46 -29.57 -6.58
C SER A 636 25.43 -28.72 -7.41
N VAL A 637 26.60 -28.46 -6.86
CA VAL A 637 27.72 -27.82 -7.57
C VAL A 637 28.57 -28.91 -8.19
N ARG A 638 28.77 -28.88 -9.51
CA ARG A 638 29.55 -29.87 -10.25
C ARG A 638 30.74 -29.22 -10.96
N ASN A 639 31.86 -29.94 -11.02
CA ASN A 639 33.01 -29.51 -11.81
C ASN A 639 32.79 -29.80 -13.31
N HIS A 640 33.74 -29.40 -14.16
CA HIS A 640 33.67 -29.64 -15.61
C HIS A 640 33.66 -31.13 -16.03
N HIS A 641 33.90 -32.08 -15.11
CA HIS A 641 33.78 -33.52 -15.35
C HIS A 641 32.42 -34.08 -14.90
N GLY A 642 31.53 -33.24 -14.36
CA GLY A 642 30.22 -33.64 -13.84
C GLY A 642 30.25 -34.22 -12.42
N SER A 643 31.42 -34.26 -11.75
CA SER A 643 31.53 -34.75 -10.38
C SER A 643 30.99 -33.71 -9.38
N PRO A 644 30.13 -34.11 -8.42
CA PRO A 644 29.59 -33.19 -7.43
C PRO A 644 30.67 -32.78 -6.42
N LEU A 645 30.89 -31.48 -6.28
CA LEU A 645 31.76 -30.88 -5.26
C LEU A 645 30.99 -30.60 -3.97
N ARG A 646 29.71 -30.23 -4.10
CA ARG A 646 28.82 -29.88 -2.99
C ARG A 646 27.39 -30.22 -3.36
N THR A 647 26.58 -30.61 -2.39
CA THR A 647 25.13 -30.78 -2.56
C THR A 647 24.43 -30.28 -1.32
N VAL A 648 23.47 -29.38 -1.50
CA VAL A 648 22.71 -28.73 -0.43
C VAL A 648 21.24 -29.08 -0.61
N LYS A 649 20.56 -29.47 0.48
CA LYS A 649 19.11 -29.68 0.45
C LYS A 649 18.41 -28.33 0.43
N MET A 650 17.35 -28.22 -0.34
CA MET A 650 16.49 -27.04 -0.31
C MET A 650 15.39 -27.22 0.73
N VAL A 651 14.92 -26.10 1.28
CA VAL A 651 13.75 -26.04 2.17
C VAL A 651 12.72 -25.09 1.55
N THR A 652 11.48 -25.11 2.03
CA THR A 652 10.44 -24.20 1.56
C THR A 652 9.85 -23.44 2.75
N PRO A 653 9.84 -22.10 2.72
CA PRO A 653 9.17 -21.29 3.75
C PRO A 653 7.67 -21.12 3.48
N ASP A 654 7.20 -21.42 2.27
CA ASP A 654 5.88 -21.08 1.74
C ASP A 654 5.17 -22.32 1.15
N ASN A 655 5.19 -23.44 1.90
CA ASN A 655 4.46 -24.68 1.60
C ASN A 655 4.68 -25.25 0.18
N GLY A 656 5.90 -25.14 -0.34
CA GLY A 656 6.31 -25.73 -1.62
C GLY A 656 6.23 -24.79 -2.82
N ARG A 657 5.82 -23.52 -2.63
CA ARG A 657 5.80 -22.51 -3.70
C ARG A 657 7.21 -22.10 -4.11
N THR A 658 8.08 -21.82 -3.14
CA THR A 658 9.46 -21.39 -3.32
C THR A 658 10.40 -22.29 -2.53
N TRP A 659 11.43 -22.79 -3.21
CA TRP A 659 12.50 -23.57 -2.61
C TRP A 659 13.72 -22.69 -2.42
N ILE A 660 14.30 -22.70 -1.22
CA ILE A 660 15.43 -21.85 -0.84
C ILE A 660 16.65 -22.68 -0.40
N ALA A 661 17.84 -22.18 -0.72
CA ALA A 661 19.12 -22.69 -0.22
C ALA A 661 20.11 -21.55 0.05
N SER A 662 20.85 -21.63 1.15
CA SER A 662 21.92 -20.66 1.46
C SER A 662 23.07 -20.76 0.46
N MET A 663 23.52 -19.60 -0.04
CA MET A 663 24.62 -19.56 -1.01
C MET A 663 26.00 -19.72 -0.41
N LYS A 664 26.15 -19.68 0.91
CA LYS A 664 27.44 -19.69 1.59
C LYS A 664 28.34 -20.86 1.16
N GLU A 665 27.82 -22.09 1.18
CA GLU A 665 28.58 -23.28 0.76
C GLU A 665 28.65 -23.45 -0.75
N ILE A 666 27.63 -22.98 -1.48
CA ILE A 666 27.55 -23.06 -2.94
C ILE A 666 28.63 -22.16 -3.55
N ALA A 667 28.65 -20.86 -3.20
CA ALA A 667 29.62 -19.89 -3.67
C ALA A 667 31.06 -20.22 -3.25
N ALA A 668 31.27 -20.67 -2.01
CA ALA A 668 32.61 -21.09 -1.58
C ALA A 668 33.17 -22.25 -2.43
N SER A 669 32.31 -23.14 -2.92
CA SER A 669 32.70 -24.29 -3.74
C SER A 669 33.03 -23.91 -5.18
N THR A 670 32.58 -22.75 -5.67
CA THR A 670 32.89 -22.29 -7.04
C THR A 670 34.24 -21.60 -7.16
N PHE A 671 34.75 -20.96 -6.10
CA PHE A 671 36.01 -20.19 -6.11
C PHE A 671 37.25 -20.95 -6.60
N VAL A 672 37.25 -22.28 -6.45
CA VAL A 672 38.39 -23.15 -6.77
C VAL A 672 38.33 -23.78 -8.16
N MET A 673 37.25 -23.57 -8.92
CA MET A 673 37.10 -24.20 -10.24
C MET A 673 37.08 -23.16 -11.38
N PRO A 674 37.80 -23.43 -12.49
CA PRO A 674 37.77 -22.57 -13.67
C PRO A 674 36.49 -22.73 -14.50
N ARG A 675 35.89 -23.93 -14.47
CA ARG A 675 34.64 -24.29 -15.17
C ARG A 675 33.82 -25.31 -14.40
N GLY A 676 32.50 -25.17 -14.42
CA GLY A 676 31.55 -26.08 -13.75
C GLY A 676 30.09 -25.70 -13.97
N SER A 677 29.20 -26.29 -13.18
CA SER A 677 27.76 -26.01 -13.22
C SER A 677 27.14 -26.03 -11.82
N ILE A 678 26.01 -25.34 -11.69
CA ILE A 678 25.07 -25.48 -10.58
C ILE A 678 23.82 -26.16 -11.15
N GLU A 679 23.41 -27.27 -10.54
CA GLU A 679 22.27 -28.07 -10.96
C GLU A 679 21.20 -28.13 -9.88
N PHE A 680 19.94 -28.00 -10.30
CA PHE A 680 18.77 -28.27 -9.48
C PHE A 680 18.29 -29.71 -9.71
N GLU A 681 18.11 -30.46 -8.63
CA GLU A 681 17.75 -31.88 -8.67
C GLU A 681 16.51 -32.14 -7.81
N TRP A 682 15.56 -32.93 -8.30
CA TRP A 682 14.34 -33.31 -7.58
C TRP A 682 13.80 -34.66 -8.02
N THR A 683 12.85 -35.20 -7.25
CA THR A 683 11.99 -36.31 -7.64
C THR A 683 10.68 -35.77 -8.17
N ASP A 684 10.40 -36.03 -9.45
CA ASP A 684 9.15 -35.66 -10.09
C ASP A 684 8.04 -36.63 -9.65
N ARG A 685 7.01 -36.12 -8.97
CA ARG A 685 5.97 -36.96 -8.36
C ARG A 685 5.00 -37.59 -9.37
N LYS A 686 4.81 -36.97 -10.54
CA LYS A 686 3.87 -37.48 -11.56
C LYS A 686 4.43 -38.73 -12.24
N VAL A 687 5.73 -38.76 -12.47
CA VAL A 687 6.43 -39.85 -13.19
C VAL A 687 7.35 -40.68 -12.30
N ASP A 688 7.41 -40.37 -11.00
CA ASP A 688 8.22 -41.04 -9.96
C ASP A 688 9.69 -41.26 -10.36
N ARG A 689 10.35 -40.19 -10.84
CA ARG A 689 11.74 -40.25 -11.32
C ARG A 689 12.57 -39.06 -10.86
N ARG A 690 13.88 -39.27 -10.70
CA ARG A 690 14.82 -38.18 -10.42
C ARG A 690 15.15 -37.40 -11.69
N VAL A 691 15.06 -36.09 -11.62
CA VAL A 691 15.41 -35.15 -12.70
C VAL A 691 16.51 -34.23 -12.19
N SER A 692 17.45 -33.85 -13.07
CA SER A 692 18.48 -32.83 -12.82
C SER A 692 18.49 -31.83 -13.97
N VAL A 693 18.61 -30.54 -13.67
CA VAL A 693 18.77 -29.50 -14.67
C VAL A 693 19.83 -28.48 -14.27
N THR A 694 20.67 -28.07 -15.22
CA THR A 694 21.62 -26.98 -15.04
C THR A 694 20.88 -25.65 -14.96
N ILE A 695 21.07 -24.92 -13.85
CA ILE A 695 20.51 -23.59 -13.60
C ILE A 695 21.55 -22.48 -13.75
N ALA A 696 22.84 -22.79 -13.56
CA ALA A 696 23.92 -21.87 -13.83
C ALA A 696 25.17 -22.58 -14.37
N VAL A 697 25.90 -21.89 -15.24
CA VAL A 697 27.20 -22.31 -15.78
C VAL A 697 28.28 -21.42 -15.19
N ILE A 698 29.27 -22.04 -14.55
CA ILE A 698 30.44 -21.35 -14.01
C ILE A 698 31.53 -21.37 -15.08
N ASP A 699 31.97 -20.20 -15.53
CA ASP A 699 33.04 -20.06 -16.52
C ASP A 699 33.92 -18.85 -16.23
N LYS A 700 35.24 -19.07 -16.11
CA LYS A 700 36.21 -18.01 -15.83
C LYS A 700 36.47 -17.09 -17.02
N THR A 701 36.10 -17.48 -18.24
CA THR A 701 36.28 -16.63 -19.43
C THR A 701 35.46 -15.35 -19.29
N GLU A 702 36.10 -14.18 -19.43
CA GLU A 702 35.44 -12.87 -19.40
C GLU A 702 34.52 -12.70 -20.62
N ASN A 703 33.54 -11.78 -20.54
CA ASN A 703 32.61 -11.56 -21.65
C ASN A 703 33.26 -10.83 -22.84
N PHE A 704 34.27 -9.99 -22.58
CA PHE A 704 35.02 -9.20 -23.56
C PHE A 704 36.36 -8.75 -22.92
N THR A 705 37.32 -8.28 -23.71
CA THR A 705 38.61 -7.74 -23.22
C THR A 705 38.72 -6.22 -23.26
N GLY A 706 37.92 -5.56 -24.10
CA GLY A 706 37.86 -4.11 -24.26
C GLY A 706 36.55 -3.66 -24.92
N ILE A 707 36.20 -2.39 -24.73
CA ILE A 707 35.01 -1.77 -25.34
C ILE A 707 35.33 -0.34 -25.77
N THR A 708 34.93 0.04 -26.98
CA THR A 708 35.10 1.39 -27.55
C THR A 708 33.83 1.86 -28.25
N ILE A 709 33.76 3.16 -28.55
CA ILE A 709 32.70 3.74 -29.40
C ILE A 709 33.30 4.16 -30.73
N GLU A 710 32.80 3.62 -31.83
CA GLU A 710 33.24 3.93 -33.20
C GLU A 710 32.01 4.19 -34.10
N ASP A 711 31.97 5.33 -34.79
CA ASP A 711 30.87 5.71 -35.70
C ASP A 711 29.44 5.56 -35.11
N GLY A 712 29.28 5.82 -33.81
CA GLY A 712 27.99 5.68 -33.12
C GLY A 712 27.64 4.25 -32.68
N LYS A 713 28.62 3.33 -32.67
CA LYS A 713 28.44 1.93 -32.27
C LYS A 713 29.33 1.58 -31.09
N LEU A 714 28.84 0.73 -30.19
CA LEU A 714 29.67 0.04 -29.22
C LEU A 714 30.38 -1.13 -29.90
N VAL A 715 31.70 -1.16 -29.82
CA VAL A 715 32.56 -2.21 -30.39
C VAL A 715 33.22 -2.99 -29.25
N PHE A 716 32.96 -4.30 -29.19
CA PHE A 716 33.49 -5.21 -28.19
C PHE A 716 34.71 -5.98 -28.73
N GLU A 717 35.84 -5.89 -28.03
CA GLU A 717 37.02 -6.70 -28.31
C GLU A 717 36.88 -8.11 -27.71
N GLU A 718 37.17 -9.13 -28.52
CA GLU A 718 37.13 -10.56 -28.12
C GLU A 718 35.82 -10.99 -27.41
N LEU A 719 34.67 -10.56 -27.94
CA LEU A 719 33.35 -10.94 -27.39
C LEU A 719 33.19 -12.47 -27.28
N ALA A 720 32.78 -12.93 -26.10
CA ALA A 720 32.62 -14.35 -25.80
C ALA A 720 31.54 -15.02 -26.66
N ALA A 721 31.93 -16.00 -27.48
CA ALA A 721 31.02 -16.72 -28.36
C ALA A 721 30.05 -17.65 -27.60
N GLY A 722 28.81 -17.75 -28.09
CA GLY A 722 27.81 -18.70 -27.59
C GLY A 722 27.15 -18.33 -26.25
N ARG A 723 27.37 -17.10 -25.76
CA ARG A 723 26.65 -16.54 -24.60
C ARG A 723 25.49 -15.68 -25.07
N GLN A 724 24.35 -15.79 -24.40
CA GLN A 724 23.20 -14.92 -24.63
C GLN A 724 23.33 -13.70 -23.72
N LEU A 725 23.84 -12.60 -24.28
CA LEU A 725 24.20 -11.40 -23.54
C LEU A 725 23.30 -10.22 -23.91
N ALA A 726 23.12 -9.31 -22.96
CA ALA A 726 22.56 -7.98 -23.16
C ALA A 726 23.45 -6.96 -22.42
N ALA A 727 23.35 -5.70 -22.83
CA ALA A 727 24.13 -4.59 -22.30
C ALA A 727 23.20 -3.54 -21.69
N TRP A 728 23.41 -3.20 -20.43
CA TRP A 728 22.87 -1.97 -19.86
C TRP A 728 23.83 -0.82 -20.12
N VAL A 729 23.30 0.27 -20.67
CA VAL A 729 24.08 1.47 -21.03
C VAL A 729 23.50 2.68 -20.32
N TRP A 730 24.28 3.31 -19.45
CA TRP A 730 23.92 4.55 -18.75
C TRP A 730 24.76 5.73 -19.28
N PRO A 731 24.16 6.93 -19.45
CA PRO A 731 24.94 8.15 -19.61
C PRO A 731 25.58 8.58 -18.28
N GLN A 732 26.90 8.67 -18.20
CA GLN A 732 27.60 9.11 -16.98
C GLN A 732 27.22 10.55 -16.59
N THR A 733 26.91 11.39 -17.59
CA THR A 733 26.51 12.79 -17.41
C THR A 733 25.05 12.93 -16.94
N ALA A 734 24.25 11.86 -16.93
CA ALA A 734 22.86 11.87 -16.45
C ALA A 734 22.57 10.61 -15.59
N PRO A 735 23.17 10.49 -14.40
CA PRO A 735 23.07 9.29 -13.55
C PRO A 735 21.66 8.99 -13.00
N TRP A 736 20.70 9.91 -13.15
CA TRP A 736 19.28 9.69 -12.81
C TRP A 736 18.48 9.03 -13.95
N VAL A 737 19.06 8.90 -15.14
CA VAL A 737 18.43 8.26 -16.29
C VAL A 737 18.65 6.75 -16.20
N SER A 738 17.57 5.97 -16.29
CA SER A 738 17.64 4.51 -16.32
C SER A 738 18.50 4.02 -17.50
N ALA A 739 19.15 2.87 -17.32
CA ALA A 739 19.92 2.27 -18.40
C ALA A 739 19.04 1.94 -19.60
N VAL A 740 19.58 2.13 -20.79
CA VAL A 740 19.03 1.51 -22.00
C VAL A 740 19.56 0.09 -22.08
N GLU A 741 18.67 -0.89 -22.14
CA GLU A 741 19.04 -2.29 -22.39
C GLU A 741 19.14 -2.53 -23.89
N LEU A 742 20.28 -3.08 -24.33
CA LEU A 742 20.56 -3.39 -25.72
C LEU A 742 20.91 -4.88 -25.86
N ALA A 743 20.23 -5.59 -26.76
CA ALA A 743 20.54 -6.99 -27.04
C ALA A 743 21.88 -7.12 -27.76
N VAL A 744 22.80 -7.94 -27.24
CA VAL A 744 24.13 -8.13 -27.85
C VAL A 744 24.05 -9.26 -28.89
N THR A 745 23.86 -8.87 -30.16
CA THR A 745 23.76 -9.83 -31.29
C THR A 745 25.10 -10.13 -31.97
N GLY A 746 26.15 -9.35 -31.66
CA GLY A 746 27.46 -9.46 -32.27
C GLY A 746 28.49 -8.52 -31.61
N PRO A 747 29.72 -8.43 -32.17
CA PRO A 747 30.79 -7.59 -31.63
C PRO A 747 30.57 -6.09 -31.85
N GLU A 748 29.65 -5.70 -32.75
CA GLU A 748 29.25 -4.32 -32.97
C GLU A 748 27.77 -4.15 -32.62
N LEU A 749 27.44 -3.09 -31.90
CA LEU A 749 26.10 -2.79 -31.40
C LEU A 749 25.77 -1.32 -31.67
N GLU A 750 24.72 -1.05 -32.45
CA GLU A 750 24.27 0.31 -32.74
C GLU A 750 23.79 0.99 -31.44
N LEU A 751 24.30 2.19 -31.16
CA LEU A 751 23.76 3.00 -30.07
C LEU A 751 22.48 3.71 -30.54
N PRO A 752 21.45 3.77 -29.69
CA PRO A 752 20.32 4.68 -29.90
C PRO A 752 20.81 6.12 -30.09
N GLU A 753 20.15 6.89 -30.96
CA GLU A 753 20.53 8.28 -31.26
C GLU A 753 20.67 9.15 -30.00
N VAL A 754 19.86 8.88 -28.97
CA VAL A 754 19.88 9.61 -27.69
C VAL A 754 21.15 9.40 -26.86
N LEU A 755 21.92 8.33 -27.12
CA LEU A 755 23.18 8.03 -26.44
C LEU A 755 24.40 8.47 -27.26
N VAL A 756 24.22 8.84 -28.53
CA VAL A 756 25.31 9.35 -29.36
C VAL A 756 25.62 10.79 -28.97
N GLY A 757 26.86 11.06 -28.56
CA GLY A 757 27.31 12.37 -28.08
C GLY A 757 26.85 12.69 -26.66
N ALA A 758 26.44 11.68 -25.88
CA ALA A 758 25.93 11.85 -24.52
C ALA A 758 27.02 12.03 -23.44
N GLY A 759 28.27 12.25 -23.84
CA GLY A 759 29.43 12.15 -22.97
C GLY A 759 29.76 10.68 -22.67
N ASN A 760 30.65 10.45 -21.70
CA ASN A 760 31.04 9.11 -21.29
C ASN A 760 29.82 8.22 -20.98
N LEU A 761 29.86 6.98 -21.46
CA LEU A 761 28.84 5.96 -21.20
C LEU A 761 29.37 4.95 -20.20
N ILE A 762 28.51 4.42 -19.34
CA ILE A 762 28.81 3.29 -18.46
C ILE A 762 28.09 2.07 -19.03
N VAL A 763 28.84 1.01 -19.34
CA VAL A 763 28.32 -0.19 -19.99
C VAL A 763 28.53 -1.41 -19.08
N GLN A 764 27.49 -2.20 -18.88
CA GLN A 764 27.58 -3.47 -18.15
C GLN A 764 26.90 -4.60 -18.94
N LEU A 765 27.63 -5.68 -19.20
CA LEU A 765 27.06 -6.89 -19.81
C LEU A 765 26.47 -7.82 -18.75
N HIS A 766 25.31 -8.40 -19.06
CA HIS A 766 24.66 -9.42 -18.24
C HIS A 766 24.14 -10.58 -19.09
N THR A 767 23.74 -11.68 -18.44
CA THR A 767 23.03 -12.76 -19.12
C THR A 767 21.62 -12.26 -19.46
N ALA A 768 21.23 -12.33 -20.73
CA ALA A 768 19.88 -11.94 -21.15
C ALA A 768 18.87 -13.06 -20.82
N ASP A 769 17.67 -12.65 -20.41
CA ASP A 769 16.53 -13.55 -20.28
C ASP A 769 15.36 -13.00 -21.10
N PRO A 770 15.08 -13.56 -22.28
CA PRO A 770 14.00 -13.08 -23.14
C PRO A 770 12.60 -13.51 -22.65
N PHE A 771 12.52 -14.28 -21.57
CA PHE A 771 11.31 -14.93 -21.09
C PHE A 771 10.81 -14.37 -19.76
N THR A 772 11.55 -13.43 -19.18
CA THR A 772 11.20 -12.73 -17.95
C THR A 772 11.45 -11.25 -18.10
N THR A 773 10.62 -10.45 -17.45
CA THR A 773 10.89 -9.02 -17.28
C THR A 773 12.08 -8.85 -16.33
N SER A 774 13.27 -8.58 -16.89
CA SER A 774 14.45 -8.24 -16.08
C SER A 774 14.32 -6.80 -15.59
N VAL A 775 14.57 -6.57 -14.30
CA VAL A 775 14.55 -5.23 -13.72
C VAL A 775 15.86 -4.54 -14.07
N THR A 776 15.78 -3.43 -14.82
CA THR A 776 16.96 -2.60 -15.09
C THR A 776 17.54 -2.09 -13.78
N PRO A 777 18.83 -2.31 -13.49
CA PRO A 777 19.44 -1.79 -12.28
C PRO A 777 19.39 -0.27 -12.25
N LEU A 778 19.10 0.29 -11.07
CA LEU A 778 19.06 1.74 -10.87
C LEU A 778 20.43 2.41 -11.04
N SER A 779 21.49 1.66 -10.72
CA SER A 779 22.86 2.14 -10.82
C SER A 779 23.76 1.05 -11.40
N PRO A 780 24.85 1.43 -12.09
CA PRO A 780 25.85 0.48 -12.56
C PRO A 780 26.45 -0.37 -11.43
N GLY A 781 26.63 -1.66 -11.69
CA GLY A 781 27.26 -2.60 -10.78
C GLY A 781 28.80 -2.56 -10.86
N LYS A 782 29.46 -3.40 -10.05
CA LYS A 782 30.94 -3.45 -9.96
C LYS A 782 31.63 -3.93 -11.25
N ALA A 783 30.88 -4.58 -12.14
CA ALA A 783 31.38 -5.09 -13.42
C ALA A 783 31.20 -4.07 -14.56
N ALA A 784 30.61 -2.91 -14.30
CA ALA A 784 30.41 -1.88 -15.30
C ALA A 784 31.74 -1.22 -15.71
N VAL A 785 31.85 -0.84 -16.98
CA VAL A 785 33.04 -0.20 -17.57
C VAL A 785 32.64 1.14 -18.16
N THR A 786 33.45 2.18 -17.92
CA THR A 786 33.26 3.49 -18.56
C THR A 786 33.88 3.48 -19.96
N VAL A 787 33.12 3.96 -20.94
CA VAL A 787 33.50 4.11 -22.34
C VAL A 787 33.50 5.60 -22.67
N GLU A 788 34.65 6.11 -23.11
CA GLU A 788 34.84 7.54 -23.33
C GLU A 788 34.15 8.04 -24.60
N GLN A 789 33.49 9.18 -24.51
CA GLN A 789 32.82 9.87 -25.62
C GLN A 789 32.66 11.36 -25.29
N GLU A 790 32.70 12.21 -26.31
CA GLU A 790 32.48 13.66 -26.15
C GLU A 790 30.99 14.01 -25.90
N GLY A 791 30.74 15.16 -25.28
CA GLY A 791 29.41 15.75 -25.11
C GLY A 791 28.75 15.45 -23.76
N TYR A 792 27.42 15.53 -23.72
CA TYR A 792 26.58 15.31 -22.54
C TYR A 792 25.17 14.87 -22.95
N TYR A 793 24.47 14.18 -22.06
CA TYR A 793 23.12 13.69 -22.36
C TYR A 793 22.10 14.85 -22.42
N SER A 794 21.47 15.02 -23.58
CA SER A 794 20.58 16.16 -23.87
C SER A 794 19.11 15.78 -24.12
N ALA A 795 18.80 14.50 -24.26
CA ALA A 795 17.45 13.99 -24.55
C ALA A 795 16.54 13.97 -23.29
N GLN A 796 16.30 15.14 -22.71
CA GLN A 796 15.53 15.34 -21.49
C GLN A 796 15.00 16.79 -21.43
N THR A 797 14.32 17.19 -20.35
CA THR A 797 13.90 18.61 -20.22
C THR A 797 15.11 19.53 -20.12
N GLU A 798 14.90 20.82 -20.44
CA GLU A 798 15.97 21.81 -20.51
C GLU A 798 16.77 21.90 -19.20
N GLU A 799 16.11 21.85 -18.05
CA GLU A 799 16.75 21.92 -16.74
C GLU A 799 17.67 20.72 -16.46
N TYR A 800 17.21 19.51 -16.80
CA TYR A 800 18.03 18.31 -16.64
C TYR A 800 19.18 18.27 -17.66
N ALA A 801 18.96 18.76 -18.89
CA ALA A 801 20.02 18.85 -19.90
C ALA A 801 21.13 19.83 -19.47
N GLN A 802 20.78 20.95 -18.83
CA GLN A 802 21.75 21.86 -18.23
C GLN A 802 22.52 21.21 -17.07
N LEU A 803 21.86 20.37 -16.26
CA LEU A 803 22.54 19.63 -15.19
C LEU A 803 23.51 18.59 -15.76
N SER A 804 23.15 17.92 -16.86
CA SER A 804 24.06 17.02 -17.56
C SER A 804 25.24 17.74 -18.20
N ALA A 805 25.02 18.94 -18.77
CA ALA A 805 26.10 19.79 -19.27
C ALA A 805 27.09 20.18 -18.16
N PHE A 806 26.60 20.45 -16.95
CA PHE A 806 27.46 20.72 -15.78
C PHE A 806 28.35 19.52 -15.44
N PHE A 807 27.79 18.31 -15.43
CA PHE A 807 28.58 17.09 -15.20
C PHE A 807 29.48 16.71 -16.38
N GLY A 808 29.13 17.11 -17.60
CA GLY A 808 30.00 17.03 -18.78
C GLY A 808 31.13 18.07 -18.80
N GLY A 809 31.10 19.06 -17.89
CA GLY A 809 32.10 20.14 -17.81
C GLY A 809 31.87 21.29 -18.82
N GLU A 810 30.73 21.33 -19.50
CA GLU A 810 30.37 22.37 -20.48
C GLU A 810 29.90 23.67 -19.79
N VAL A 811 29.42 23.58 -18.55
CA VAL A 811 29.04 24.72 -17.71
C VAL A 811 29.64 24.60 -16.31
N GLU A 812 29.99 25.73 -15.68
CA GLU A 812 30.66 25.77 -14.37
C GLU A 812 29.71 25.73 -13.17
N GLU A 813 28.44 26.12 -13.34
CA GLU A 813 27.44 26.18 -12.27
C GLU A 813 26.26 25.24 -12.56
N PRO A 814 25.79 24.46 -11.57
CA PRO A 814 24.63 23.59 -11.75
C PRO A 814 23.33 24.41 -11.76
N PRO A 815 22.30 24.02 -12.54
CA PRO A 815 20.99 24.63 -12.46
C PRO A 815 20.34 24.36 -11.09
N ILE A 816 19.56 25.33 -10.59
CA ILE A 816 18.81 25.20 -9.34
C ILE A 816 17.33 25.45 -9.65
N SER A 817 16.57 24.37 -9.69
CA SER A 817 15.11 24.39 -9.81
C SER A 817 14.50 23.26 -9.00
N ASP A 818 13.24 23.40 -8.63
CA ASP A 818 12.52 22.37 -7.86
C ASP A 818 12.53 20.99 -8.54
N ALA A 819 12.67 20.95 -9.87
CA ALA A 819 12.74 19.72 -10.64
C ALA A 819 14.08 18.97 -10.46
N VAL A 820 15.22 19.66 -10.47
CA VAL A 820 16.54 19.03 -10.51
C VAL A 820 17.17 18.80 -9.13
N VAL A 821 16.70 19.48 -8.10
CA VAL A 821 17.23 19.35 -6.72
C VAL A 821 17.19 17.91 -6.18
N PRO A 822 16.11 17.10 -6.37
CA PRO A 822 16.13 15.70 -5.98
C PRO A 822 17.29 14.91 -6.61
N ALA A 823 17.55 15.13 -7.90
CA ALA A 823 18.63 14.46 -8.61
C ALA A 823 20.02 14.89 -8.09
N LEU A 824 20.20 16.16 -7.71
CA LEU A 824 21.42 16.62 -7.04
C LEU A 824 21.70 15.86 -5.73
N TRP A 825 20.65 15.52 -4.96
CA TRP A 825 20.78 14.70 -3.76
C TRP A 825 21.14 13.26 -4.06
N ASP A 826 20.48 12.65 -5.05
CA ASP A 826 20.74 11.28 -5.49
C ASP A 826 22.21 11.13 -5.90
N VAL A 827 22.69 12.05 -6.73
CA VAL A 827 24.07 12.08 -7.19
C VAL A 827 25.04 12.34 -6.06
N SER A 828 24.73 13.30 -5.17
CA SER A 828 25.56 13.55 -3.98
C SER A 828 25.68 12.30 -3.11
N HIS A 829 24.62 11.51 -2.98
CA HIS A 829 24.64 10.26 -2.24
C HIS A 829 25.48 9.19 -2.95
N ILE A 830 25.20 8.90 -4.21
CA ILE A 830 25.90 7.90 -5.03
C ILE A 830 27.42 8.15 -5.02
N TRP A 831 27.83 9.39 -5.27
CA TRP A 831 29.26 9.73 -5.30
C TRP A 831 29.94 9.60 -3.94
N THR A 832 29.23 9.93 -2.84
CA THR A 832 29.77 9.72 -1.49
C THR A 832 30.04 8.22 -1.25
N GLU A 833 29.10 7.35 -1.63
CA GLU A 833 29.24 5.89 -1.48
C GLU A 833 30.36 5.32 -2.35
N GLN A 834 30.58 5.91 -3.53
CA GLN A 834 31.67 5.54 -4.44
C GLN A 834 33.03 6.15 -4.05
N GLY A 835 33.07 7.05 -3.07
CA GLY A 835 34.27 7.81 -2.70
C GLY A 835 34.68 8.88 -3.72
N ASN A 836 33.81 9.23 -4.67
CA ASN A 836 34.02 10.34 -5.59
C ASN A 836 33.62 11.66 -4.91
N THR A 837 34.59 12.56 -4.70
CA THR A 837 34.38 13.78 -3.89
C THR A 837 34.65 15.08 -4.64
N GLU A 838 35.04 15.02 -5.91
CA GLU A 838 35.51 16.18 -6.67
C GLU A 838 34.43 17.27 -6.84
N HIS A 839 33.22 16.86 -7.24
CA HIS A 839 32.12 17.79 -7.53
C HIS A 839 31.18 18.07 -6.34
N LEU A 840 31.34 17.35 -5.21
CA LEU A 840 30.48 17.52 -4.02
C LEU A 840 30.46 18.94 -3.46
N PRO A 841 31.59 19.69 -3.37
CA PRO A 841 31.58 21.05 -2.82
C PRO A 841 30.70 22.03 -3.62
N VAL A 842 30.66 21.90 -4.95
CA VAL A 842 29.85 22.75 -5.83
C VAL A 842 28.37 22.41 -5.68
N VAL A 843 28.04 21.12 -5.67
CA VAL A 843 26.67 20.64 -5.42
C VAL A 843 26.15 21.13 -4.06
N HIS A 844 26.96 21.01 -2.99
CA HIS A 844 26.58 21.47 -1.65
C HIS A 844 26.47 23.00 -1.54
N ALA A 845 27.22 23.75 -2.34
CA ALA A 845 27.06 25.20 -2.43
C ALA A 845 25.72 25.58 -3.09
N ALA A 846 25.36 24.91 -4.18
CA ALA A 846 24.08 25.10 -4.86
C ALA A 846 22.88 24.75 -3.97
N LEU A 847 22.93 23.63 -3.25
CA LEU A 847 21.86 23.26 -2.30
C LEU A 847 21.68 24.31 -1.19
N ARG A 848 22.76 24.97 -0.75
CA ARG A 848 22.69 26.01 0.28
C ARG A 848 22.20 27.37 -0.20
N SER A 849 22.23 27.66 -1.50
CA SER A 849 21.67 28.93 -2.00
C SER A 849 20.15 28.95 -1.99
N SER A 850 19.50 27.79 -1.92
CA SER A 850 18.05 27.66 -1.80
C SER A 850 17.65 26.59 -0.77
N PRO A 851 17.86 26.84 0.54
CA PRO A 851 17.75 25.80 1.57
C PRO A 851 16.37 25.13 1.70
N ALA A 852 15.29 25.90 1.56
CA ALA A 852 13.93 25.37 1.63
C ALA A 852 13.62 24.43 0.44
N ALA A 853 14.03 24.81 -0.78
CA ALA A 853 13.92 23.97 -1.97
C ALA A 853 14.82 22.73 -1.86
N ALA A 854 16.05 22.87 -1.36
CA ALA A 854 16.95 21.75 -1.08
C ALA A 854 16.35 20.74 -0.10
N LEU A 855 15.72 21.23 0.98
CA LEU A 855 15.04 20.37 1.95
C LEU A 855 13.82 19.67 1.34
N LYS A 856 13.02 20.39 0.53
CA LYS A 856 11.90 19.80 -0.22
C LYS A 856 12.38 18.71 -1.17
N GLY A 857 13.37 19.00 -1.99
CA GLY A 857 13.90 18.06 -2.97
C GLY A 857 14.57 16.84 -2.33
N LEU A 858 15.12 16.95 -1.12
CA LEU A 858 15.64 15.82 -0.37
C LEU A 858 14.53 14.80 -0.05
N SER A 859 13.34 15.26 0.35
CA SER A 859 12.19 14.36 0.59
C SER A 859 11.67 13.67 -0.67
N ALA A 860 11.98 14.22 -1.84
CA ALA A 860 11.61 13.68 -3.15
C ALA A 860 12.72 12.83 -3.80
N SER A 861 13.88 12.73 -3.16
CA SER A 861 15.05 11.98 -3.63
C SER A 861 14.94 10.47 -3.36
N LEU A 862 15.85 9.70 -3.95
CA LEU A 862 16.08 8.26 -3.75
C LEU A 862 17.12 7.98 -2.65
N VAL A 863 17.59 9.03 -1.95
CA VAL A 863 18.51 8.86 -0.82
C VAL A 863 17.80 8.03 0.27
N PRO A 864 18.44 6.96 0.81
CA PRO A 864 17.84 6.15 1.86
C PRO A 864 17.47 6.97 3.11
N ALA A 865 16.35 6.67 3.77
CA ALA A 865 15.83 7.44 4.92
C ALA A 865 16.89 7.67 6.00
N GLN A 866 17.62 6.61 6.35
CA GLN A 866 18.67 6.61 7.36
C GLN A 866 19.86 7.53 7.01
N ALA A 867 20.08 7.83 5.73
CA ALA A 867 21.16 8.70 5.26
C ALA A 867 20.71 10.16 5.09
N LEU A 868 19.41 10.46 5.02
CA LEU A 868 18.89 11.82 4.83
C LEU A 868 19.43 12.80 5.89
N PRO A 869 19.41 12.49 7.20
CA PRO A 869 19.91 13.42 8.22
C PRO A 869 21.42 13.70 8.05
N GLY A 870 22.20 12.67 7.72
CA GLY A 870 23.62 12.79 7.41
C GLY A 870 23.88 13.69 6.21
N LYS A 871 23.03 13.65 5.18
CA LYS A 871 23.11 14.55 4.00
C LYS A 871 22.76 16.00 4.31
N VAL A 872 21.78 16.25 5.18
CA VAL A 872 21.47 17.62 5.66
C VAL A 872 22.64 18.21 6.46
N ILE A 873 23.33 17.39 7.25
CA ILE A 873 24.48 17.84 8.06
C ILE A 873 25.73 18.04 7.19
N SER A 874 26.09 17.05 6.37
CA SER A 874 27.31 17.07 5.55
C SER A 874 27.32 18.15 4.48
N SER A 875 26.15 18.50 3.93
CA SER A 875 26.01 19.62 2.99
C SER A 875 26.06 21.01 3.66
N GLY A 876 26.00 21.07 5.00
CA GLY A 876 25.88 22.32 5.75
C GLY A 876 24.47 22.92 5.77
N LEU A 877 23.49 22.24 5.18
CA LEU A 877 22.09 22.65 5.17
C LEU A 877 21.51 22.75 6.59
N ALA A 878 21.97 21.89 7.52
CA ALA A 878 21.65 21.94 8.95
C ALA A 878 21.98 23.27 9.63
N ALA A 879 22.72 24.19 9.00
CA ALA A 879 23.05 25.54 9.50
C ALA A 879 22.43 26.67 8.65
N SER A 880 21.56 26.34 7.69
CA SER A 880 20.90 27.29 6.77
C SER A 880 19.44 27.58 7.20
N PRO A 881 18.88 28.78 6.91
CA PRO A 881 17.49 29.10 7.23
C PRO A 881 16.51 28.42 6.26
N PHE A 882 15.47 27.78 6.78
CA PHE A 882 14.42 27.12 5.96
C PHE A 882 13.24 28.04 5.64
N THR A 883 13.42 29.35 5.74
CA THR A 883 12.37 30.35 5.56
C THR A 883 11.75 30.26 4.16
N THR A 884 10.42 30.18 4.09
CA THR A 884 9.63 30.16 2.86
C THR A 884 8.43 31.10 2.98
N GLU A 885 7.93 31.61 1.85
CA GLU A 885 6.74 32.47 1.79
C GLU A 885 5.43 31.66 1.67
N SER A 886 5.51 30.39 1.27
CA SER A 886 4.33 29.52 1.13
C SER A 886 4.54 28.22 1.92
N PRO A 887 3.57 27.81 2.76
CA PRO A 887 3.61 26.51 3.42
C PRO A 887 3.49 25.40 2.37
N ALA A 888 4.17 24.28 2.61
CA ALA A 888 4.05 23.11 1.74
C ALA A 888 2.61 22.58 1.81
N THR A 889 1.93 22.48 0.67
CA THR A 889 0.59 21.88 0.54
C THR A 889 0.65 20.39 0.21
N GLU A 890 1.84 19.86 -0.05
CA GLU A 890 2.07 18.48 -0.49
C GLU A 890 2.11 17.47 0.67
N VAL A 891 1.70 16.24 0.36
CA VAL A 891 1.84 15.06 1.23
C VAL A 891 3.30 14.90 1.69
N HIS A 892 3.51 14.87 3.01
CA HIS A 892 4.85 14.74 3.59
C HIS A 892 5.40 13.32 3.43
N ARG A 893 6.17 13.06 2.37
CA ARG A 893 6.91 11.79 2.15
C ARG A 893 7.86 11.41 3.29
N THR A 894 8.24 12.38 4.12
CA THR A 894 9.11 12.21 5.29
C THR A 894 8.68 13.19 6.38
N ALA A 895 8.10 12.69 7.47
CA ALA A 895 7.44 13.50 8.51
C ALA A 895 8.35 14.60 9.11
N TRP A 896 9.62 14.30 9.40
CA TRP A 896 10.54 15.26 10.03
C TRP A 896 10.95 16.40 9.09
N ILE A 897 11.07 16.12 7.78
CA ILE A 897 11.31 17.14 6.76
C ILE A 897 10.08 18.04 6.63
N GLY A 898 8.87 17.45 6.55
CA GLY A 898 7.62 18.20 6.54
C GLY A 898 7.49 19.14 7.74
N THR A 899 7.83 18.65 8.93
CA THR A 899 7.85 19.46 10.16
C THR A 899 8.79 20.65 10.05
N LEU A 900 10.02 20.47 9.55
CA LEU A 900 10.97 21.57 9.36
C LEU A 900 10.51 22.58 8.30
N GLN A 901 9.84 22.13 7.24
CA GLN A 901 9.25 23.02 6.24
C GLN A 901 8.12 23.87 6.82
N LEU A 902 7.23 23.26 7.62
CA LEU A 902 6.16 23.97 8.32
C LEU A 902 6.73 24.98 9.32
N LEU A 903 7.75 24.60 10.11
CA LEU A 903 8.47 25.52 10.99
C LEU A 903 9.12 26.69 10.20
N GLY A 904 9.66 26.42 9.01
CA GLY A 904 10.24 27.42 8.12
C GLY A 904 9.22 28.42 7.53
N ALA A 905 7.95 28.03 7.41
CA ALA A 905 6.88 28.91 6.94
C ALA A 905 6.34 29.85 8.04
N LEU A 906 6.48 29.48 9.33
CA LEU A 906 5.94 30.23 10.46
C LEU A 906 6.40 31.70 10.54
N PRO A 907 7.68 32.07 10.32
CA PRO A 907 8.10 33.47 10.42
C PRO A 907 7.37 34.40 9.44
N SER A 908 7.13 33.94 8.21
CA SER A 908 6.41 34.71 7.18
C SER A 908 4.94 34.86 7.55
N ALA A 909 4.28 33.75 7.92
CA ALA A 909 2.88 33.75 8.34
C ALA A 909 2.64 34.56 9.64
N PHE A 910 3.61 34.56 10.56
CA PHE A 910 3.54 35.35 11.78
C PHE A 910 3.60 36.84 11.47
N LYS A 911 4.51 37.25 10.58
CA LYS A 911 4.60 38.65 10.12
C LYS A 911 3.31 39.10 9.43
N GLU A 912 2.74 38.26 8.57
CA GLU A 912 1.44 38.53 7.93
C GLU A 912 0.31 38.66 8.97
N ALA A 913 0.27 37.76 9.95
CA ALA A 913 -0.71 37.82 11.03
C ALA A 913 -0.59 39.11 11.86
N GLU A 914 0.64 39.59 12.12
CA GLU A 914 0.88 40.88 12.77
C GLU A 914 0.42 42.07 11.92
N GLU A 915 0.61 42.02 10.59
CA GLU A 915 0.20 43.05 9.65
C GLU A 915 -1.34 43.14 9.51
N ILE A 916 -2.02 41.99 9.49
CA ILE A 916 -3.50 41.90 9.39
C ILE A 916 -4.17 42.11 10.76
N GLY A 917 -3.44 41.91 11.87
CA GLY A 917 -3.98 41.97 13.24
C GLY A 917 -4.86 40.78 13.61
N ASN A 918 -4.73 39.66 12.90
CA ASN A 918 -5.47 38.42 13.12
C ASN A 918 -4.57 37.20 12.86
N ARG A 919 -4.76 36.13 13.65
CA ARG A 919 -3.99 34.89 13.63
C ARG A 919 -4.41 33.89 12.56
N THR A 920 -5.45 34.16 11.77
CA THR A 920 -5.93 33.24 10.72
C THR A 920 -4.83 32.65 9.82
N PRO A 921 -3.78 33.40 9.39
CA PRO A 921 -2.70 32.83 8.57
C PRO A 921 -1.88 31.72 9.25
N LEU A 922 -1.86 31.67 10.59
CA LEU A 922 -1.08 30.69 11.37
C LEU A 922 -1.83 29.38 11.61
N LEU A 923 -3.16 29.43 11.68
CA LEU A 923 -3.98 28.28 12.09
C LEU A 923 -3.76 27.02 11.23
N PRO A 924 -3.66 27.10 9.88
CA PRO A 924 -3.41 25.91 9.06
C PRO A 924 -2.06 25.27 9.36
N ILE A 925 -1.00 26.09 9.52
CA ILE A 925 0.36 25.61 9.78
C ILE A 925 0.46 24.98 11.17
N LEU A 926 -0.14 25.60 12.18
CA LEU A 926 -0.16 25.07 13.55
C LEU A 926 -0.95 23.76 13.64
N GLY A 927 -2.08 23.65 12.93
CA GLY A 927 -2.87 22.42 12.86
C GLY A 927 -2.08 21.25 12.25
N GLN A 928 -1.40 21.48 11.13
CA GLN A 928 -0.55 20.47 10.50
C GLN A 928 0.66 20.09 11.37
N LEU A 929 1.26 21.04 12.08
CA LEU A 929 2.34 20.75 13.04
C LEU A 929 1.85 19.87 14.19
N GLU A 930 0.65 20.12 14.72
CA GLU A 930 0.06 19.28 15.76
C GLU A 930 -0.18 17.85 15.27
N GLU A 931 -0.66 17.69 14.04
CA GLU A 931 -0.94 16.39 13.44
C GLU A 931 0.34 15.54 13.22
N VAL A 932 1.39 16.16 12.67
CA VAL A 932 2.61 15.44 12.29
C VAL A 932 3.58 15.26 13.47
N ALA A 933 3.80 16.33 14.24
CA ALA A 933 4.79 16.34 15.32
C ALA A 933 4.18 16.18 16.72
N GLY A 934 2.86 16.32 16.88
CA GLY A 934 2.17 16.18 18.17
C GLY A 934 2.15 17.48 18.98
N LYS A 935 1.24 17.56 19.97
CA LYS A 935 1.00 18.78 20.78
C LYS A 935 2.23 19.39 21.46
N ASN A 936 3.24 18.58 21.77
CA ASN A 936 4.48 19.05 22.40
C ASN A 936 5.24 20.08 21.53
N ILE A 937 5.11 20.04 20.20
CA ILE A 937 5.75 21.03 19.33
C ILE A 937 5.17 22.43 19.55
N LEU A 938 3.85 22.53 19.73
CA LEU A 938 3.16 23.80 19.98
C LEU A 938 3.56 24.38 21.33
N SER A 939 3.69 23.54 22.36
CA SER A 939 4.20 23.96 23.67
C SER A 939 5.65 24.45 23.59
N THR A 940 6.48 23.79 22.78
CA THR A 940 7.87 24.19 22.55
C THR A 940 7.96 25.54 21.85
N LEU A 941 7.12 25.78 20.85
CA LEU A 941 7.01 27.07 20.15
C LEU A 941 6.52 28.19 21.09
N ALA A 942 5.55 27.90 21.96
CA ALA A 942 5.03 28.88 22.91
C ALA A 942 6.06 29.28 23.99
N THR A 943 6.85 28.32 24.49
CA THR A 943 7.72 28.52 25.66
C THR A 943 9.20 28.71 25.32
N GLY A 944 9.62 28.36 24.10
CA GLY A 944 11.03 28.25 23.72
C GLY A 944 11.78 27.13 24.47
N ARG A 945 11.06 26.15 25.05
CA ARG A 945 11.62 25.02 25.80
C ARG A 945 10.95 23.71 25.40
N ASP A 946 11.76 22.71 25.05
CA ASP A 946 11.30 21.33 24.84
C ASP A 946 11.26 20.58 26.18
N SER A 947 10.07 20.17 26.61
CA SER A 947 9.84 19.40 27.85
C SER A 947 10.34 17.96 27.74
N THR A 948 10.44 17.39 26.55
CA THR A 948 10.88 16.00 26.34
C THR A 948 12.36 15.82 26.68
N LEU A 949 13.15 16.89 26.74
CA LEU A 949 14.55 16.84 27.18
C LEU A 949 14.71 16.34 28.62
N ASP A 950 13.67 16.48 29.45
CA ASP A 950 13.66 16.02 30.84
C ASP A 950 13.27 14.53 30.98
N THR A 951 12.46 14.01 30.06
CA THR A 951 11.89 12.65 30.10
C THR A 951 12.63 11.67 29.17
N ALA A 952 13.02 12.10 27.97
CA ALA A 952 13.81 11.34 27.01
C ALA A 952 15.32 11.61 27.17
N CYS A 953 15.95 10.91 28.10
CA CYS A 953 17.38 11.07 28.39
C CYS A 953 18.07 9.75 28.74
N ILE A 954 19.40 9.74 28.62
CA ILE A 954 20.25 8.68 29.18
C ILE A 954 20.67 9.15 30.57
N ASP A 955 20.51 8.26 31.55
CA ASP A 955 20.85 8.51 32.94
C ASP A 955 21.76 7.40 33.51
N GLN A 956 22.06 7.49 34.80
CA GLN A 956 22.87 6.48 35.50
C GLN A 956 22.26 5.07 35.42
N SER A 957 20.93 4.95 35.44
CA SER A 957 20.25 3.65 35.38
C SER A 957 20.45 2.98 34.01
N THR A 958 20.34 3.75 32.93
CA THR A 958 20.55 3.29 31.55
C THR A 958 21.98 2.79 31.33
N VAL A 959 22.97 3.52 31.85
CA VAL A 959 24.39 3.12 31.79
C VAL A 959 24.65 1.88 32.64
N ALA A 960 24.00 1.75 33.80
CA ALA A 960 24.10 0.55 34.63
C ALA A 960 23.54 -0.70 33.91
N ILE A 961 22.43 -0.56 33.17
CA ILE A 961 21.87 -1.63 32.34
C ILE A 961 22.87 -2.06 31.26
N ALA A 962 23.59 -1.13 30.64
CA ALA A 962 24.59 -1.45 29.60
C ALA A 962 25.73 -2.36 30.12
N GLY A 963 26.02 -2.31 31.43
CA GLY A 963 27.00 -3.17 32.08
C GLY A 963 26.48 -4.55 32.51
N MET A 964 25.18 -4.84 32.34
CA MET A 964 24.58 -6.14 32.67
C MET A 964 24.86 -7.19 31.58
N ASN A 965 24.59 -8.47 31.85
CA ASN A 965 24.66 -9.50 30.80
C ASN A 965 23.49 -9.40 29.81
N GLU A 966 23.67 -9.93 28.60
CA GLU A 966 22.69 -9.78 27.50
C GLU A 966 21.28 -10.28 27.85
N THR A 967 21.16 -11.37 28.62
CA THR A 967 19.86 -11.91 29.05
C THR A 967 19.13 -10.96 29.98
N GLN A 968 19.83 -10.37 30.94
CA GLN A 968 19.28 -9.38 31.87
C GLN A 968 18.93 -8.08 31.17
N GLN A 969 19.80 -7.63 30.26
CA GLN A 969 19.51 -6.48 29.40
C GLN A 969 18.19 -6.73 28.66
N LYS A 970 18.10 -7.81 27.90
CA LYS A 970 16.89 -8.14 27.12
C LYS A 970 15.63 -8.17 27.99
N ALA A 971 15.66 -8.84 29.14
CA ALA A 971 14.50 -8.92 30.03
C ALA A 971 14.05 -7.55 30.57
N LEU A 972 14.99 -6.66 30.92
CA LEU A 972 14.65 -5.29 31.35
C LEU A 972 14.14 -4.47 30.18
N LEU A 973 14.74 -4.59 28.99
CA LEU A 973 14.31 -3.86 27.80
C LEU A 973 12.91 -4.27 27.36
N ASP A 974 12.62 -5.57 27.36
CA ASP A 974 11.27 -6.09 27.06
C ASP A 974 10.25 -5.53 28.07
N MET A 975 10.62 -5.38 29.35
CA MET A 975 9.76 -4.78 30.38
C MET A 975 9.59 -3.26 30.22
N PHE A 976 10.62 -2.54 29.75
CA PHE A 976 10.56 -1.09 29.54
C PHE A 976 9.80 -0.71 28.25
N PHE A 977 9.82 -1.58 27.23
CA PHE A 977 9.33 -1.25 25.88
C PHE A 977 8.20 -2.13 25.35
N SER A 978 7.57 -2.96 26.19
CA SER A 978 6.44 -3.83 25.77
C SER A 978 5.31 -3.10 25.03
N ASN A 979 5.12 -1.81 25.32
CA ASN A 979 4.11 -0.95 24.67
C ASN A 979 4.69 0.04 23.64
N ALA A 980 6.02 0.20 23.56
CA ALA A 980 6.66 1.25 22.76
C ALA A 980 6.96 0.84 21.32
N ASP A 981 7.05 -0.46 21.04
CA ASP A 981 7.35 -1.03 19.72
C ASP A 981 6.10 -1.33 18.87
N ILE A 982 4.91 -0.82 19.25
CA ILE A 982 3.65 -1.17 18.59
C ILE A 982 3.46 -0.44 17.25
N VAL A 983 3.54 0.90 17.25
CA VAL A 983 3.50 1.81 16.07
C VAL A 983 4.19 3.14 16.45
N PRO A 984 4.99 3.78 15.58
CA PRO A 984 5.57 5.10 15.88
C PRO A 984 4.47 6.17 16.12
N GLY A 985 4.53 6.85 17.26
CA GLY A 985 3.67 8.02 17.55
C GLY A 985 4.19 9.31 16.88
N PRO A 986 3.52 10.46 17.07
CA PRO A 986 4.02 11.76 16.62
C PRO A 986 5.47 12.05 17.08
N LEU A 987 6.23 12.77 16.24
CA LEU A 987 7.69 12.90 16.38
C LEU A 987 8.16 13.50 17.71
N MET A 988 7.38 14.41 18.30
CA MET A 988 7.73 15.13 19.52
C MET A 988 7.04 14.59 20.78
N GLU A 989 6.35 13.45 20.69
CA GLU A 989 5.82 12.78 21.88
C GLU A 989 6.93 12.11 22.70
N ASP A 990 6.74 12.08 24.02
CA ASP A 990 7.72 11.59 25.00
C ASP A 990 8.21 10.17 24.68
N ASN A 991 7.32 9.26 24.27
CA ASN A 991 7.69 7.87 23.98
C ASN A 991 8.54 7.75 22.70
N THR A 992 8.15 8.44 21.62
CA THR A 992 8.93 8.50 20.37
C THR A 992 10.32 9.08 20.61
N ARG A 993 10.39 10.17 21.38
CA ARG A 993 11.65 10.81 21.78
C ARG A 993 12.52 9.90 22.63
N LEU A 994 11.93 9.14 23.55
CA LEU A 994 12.64 8.17 24.36
C LEU A 994 13.22 7.03 23.50
N MET A 995 12.47 6.52 22.52
CA MET A 995 12.96 5.46 21.61
C MET A 995 14.16 5.94 20.81
N ALA A 996 14.06 7.14 20.24
CA ALA A 996 15.15 7.77 19.49
C ALA A 996 16.43 7.93 20.34
N VAL A 997 16.30 8.38 21.59
CA VAL A 997 17.43 8.45 22.52
C VAL A 997 17.94 7.05 22.85
N PHE A 998 17.06 6.07 23.04
CA PHE A 998 17.42 4.71 23.40
C PHE A 998 18.14 3.95 22.28
N GLU A 999 17.96 4.31 21.00
CA GLU A 999 18.77 3.73 19.91
C GLU A 999 20.28 3.89 20.13
N THR A 1000 20.71 4.95 20.83
CA THR A 1000 22.12 5.14 21.20
C THR A 1000 22.64 3.99 22.09
N PHE A 1001 21.79 3.41 22.94
CA PHE A 1001 22.13 2.23 23.72
C PHE A 1001 22.36 1.02 22.81
N LYS A 1002 21.51 0.83 21.79
CA LYS A 1002 21.62 -0.28 20.82
C LYS A 1002 22.86 -0.13 19.92
N LYS A 1003 23.28 1.10 19.60
CA LYS A 1003 24.41 1.42 18.72
C LYS A 1003 25.69 1.87 19.45
N ARG A 1004 25.75 1.66 20.77
CA ARG A 1004 26.79 2.19 21.68
C ARG A 1004 28.24 1.96 21.23
N ASP A 1005 28.54 0.77 20.70
CA ASP A 1005 29.92 0.42 20.28
C ASP A 1005 30.38 1.25 19.07
N ALA A 1006 29.52 1.38 18.07
CA ALA A 1006 29.78 2.20 16.88
C ALA A 1006 29.85 3.69 17.23
N LEU A 1007 28.96 4.17 18.11
CA LEU A 1007 28.95 5.56 18.57
C LEU A 1007 30.22 5.92 19.37
N ARG A 1008 30.73 4.99 20.17
CA ARG A 1008 31.99 5.16 20.90
C ARG A 1008 33.15 5.40 19.93
N GLU A 1009 33.22 4.64 18.84
CA GLU A 1009 34.25 4.81 17.82
C GLU A 1009 34.17 6.20 17.16
N VAL A 1010 32.98 6.64 16.76
CA VAL A 1010 32.77 7.95 16.11
C VAL A 1010 33.13 9.10 17.05
N LEU A 1011 32.71 9.06 18.31
CA LEU A 1011 33.00 10.12 19.29
C LEU A 1011 34.50 10.25 19.59
N GLN A 1012 35.25 9.15 19.59
CA GLN A 1012 36.69 9.13 19.86
C GLN A 1012 37.51 9.61 18.67
N THR A 1013 37.16 9.17 17.46
CA THR A 1013 37.95 9.44 16.25
C THR A 1013 37.80 10.88 15.75
N GLU A 1014 36.65 11.53 15.97
CA GLU A 1014 36.32 12.83 15.38
C GLU A 1014 36.40 14.03 16.34
N GLY A 1015 36.79 13.81 17.61
CA GLY A 1015 36.97 14.90 18.59
C GLY A 1015 35.69 15.71 18.90
N LEU A 1016 34.51 15.13 18.69
CA LEU A 1016 33.21 15.83 18.70
C LEU A 1016 32.85 16.43 20.07
N ILE A 1017 33.26 15.78 21.17
CA ILE A 1017 32.96 16.23 22.54
C ILE A 1017 33.58 17.61 22.81
N LYS A 1018 34.85 17.80 22.42
CA LYS A 1018 35.54 19.09 22.61
C LYS A 1018 34.85 20.19 21.81
N THR A 1019 34.48 19.89 20.57
CA THR A 1019 33.75 20.79 19.69
C THR A 1019 32.38 21.17 20.26
N ALA A 1020 31.63 20.21 20.81
CA ALA A 1020 30.35 20.47 21.46
C ALA A 1020 30.52 21.39 22.68
N VAL A 1021 31.54 21.17 23.52
CA VAL A 1021 31.82 22.05 24.68
C VAL A 1021 32.18 23.47 24.24
N GLU A 1022 32.96 23.65 23.16
CA GLU A 1022 33.27 24.98 22.60
C GLU A 1022 31.99 25.71 22.16
N LEU A 1023 31.09 25.03 21.46
CA LEU A 1023 29.81 25.59 21.00
C LEU A 1023 28.85 25.88 22.14
N LEU A 1024 28.74 25.00 23.14
CA LEU A 1024 27.91 25.21 24.32
C LEU A 1024 28.36 26.44 25.12
N ARG A 1025 29.68 26.69 25.21
CA ARG A 1025 30.24 27.91 25.82
C ARG A 1025 29.90 29.17 25.03
N ALA A 1026 29.93 29.10 23.69
CA ALA A 1026 29.54 30.21 22.83
C ALA A 1026 28.05 30.55 23.03
N MET A 1027 27.18 29.54 23.06
CA MET A 1027 25.74 29.68 23.29
C MET A 1027 25.42 30.35 24.64
N ARG A 1028 26.15 30.02 25.71
CA ARG A 1028 26.02 30.69 27.02
C ARG A 1028 26.21 32.20 26.94
N GLY A 1029 27.09 32.65 26.04
CA GLY A 1029 27.40 34.06 25.84
C GLY A 1029 26.32 34.82 25.09
N THR A 1030 25.56 34.15 24.22
CA THR A 1030 24.59 34.77 23.30
C THR A 1030 23.12 34.53 23.69
N GLN A 1031 22.76 33.30 24.10
CA GLN A 1031 21.38 32.87 24.38
C GLN A 1031 21.30 32.03 25.66
N ARG A 1032 21.10 32.68 26.81
CA ARG A 1032 21.11 32.01 28.14
C ARG A 1032 20.00 30.99 28.33
N GLN A 1033 18.81 31.24 27.79
CA GLN A 1033 17.66 30.33 27.89
C GLN A 1033 17.95 29.02 27.16
N LEU A 1034 18.38 29.10 25.91
CA LEU A 1034 18.70 27.91 25.10
C LEU A 1034 19.91 27.15 25.65
N TYR A 1035 20.89 27.85 26.22
CA TYR A 1035 21.97 27.21 26.99
C TYR A 1035 21.44 26.40 28.18
N SER A 1036 20.45 26.92 28.92
CA SER A 1036 19.86 26.16 30.02
C SER A 1036 19.13 24.91 29.54
N SER A 1037 18.41 24.98 28.41
CA SER A 1037 17.75 23.82 27.80
C SER A 1037 18.75 22.77 27.31
N ALA A 1038 19.83 23.18 26.63
CA ALA A 1038 20.89 22.28 26.16
C ALA A 1038 21.59 21.54 27.31
N ARG A 1039 21.66 22.17 28.49
CA ARG A 1039 22.32 21.62 29.68
C ARG A 1039 21.49 20.53 30.37
N ILE A 1040 20.17 20.47 30.18
CA ILE A 1040 19.29 19.49 30.84
C ILE A 1040 19.80 18.06 30.65
N ARG A 1041 20.09 17.64 29.41
CA ARG A 1041 20.62 16.30 29.12
C ARG A 1041 22.00 16.04 29.75
N PHE A 1042 22.82 17.07 29.90
CA PHE A 1042 24.10 16.94 30.59
C PHE A 1042 23.92 16.76 32.10
N ASP A 1043 23.01 17.51 32.73
CA ASP A 1043 22.72 17.38 34.16
C ASP A 1043 22.08 16.02 34.50
N LYS A 1044 21.38 15.36 33.55
CA LYS A 1044 20.84 13.99 33.71
C LYS A 1044 21.91 12.90 33.77
N LEU A 1045 23.12 13.18 33.30
CA LEU A 1045 24.27 12.28 33.39
C LEU A 1045 25.05 12.43 34.71
N ASP A 1046 24.53 13.19 35.68
CA ASP A 1046 25.17 13.28 37.00
C ASP A 1046 25.35 11.88 37.63
N GLY A 1047 26.55 11.61 38.13
CA GLY A 1047 26.94 10.28 38.61
C GLY A 1047 27.40 9.27 37.54
N VAL A 1048 27.38 9.60 36.24
CA VAL A 1048 27.96 8.78 35.17
C VAL A 1048 29.42 9.17 34.93
N ASN A 1049 30.34 8.21 35.00
CA ASN A 1049 31.74 8.45 34.63
C ASN A 1049 31.91 8.42 33.10
N THR A 1050 31.71 9.56 32.45
CA THR A 1050 31.86 9.72 30.99
C THR A 1050 33.32 9.80 30.51
N ASP A 1051 34.29 9.90 31.44
CA ASP A 1051 35.72 9.80 31.12
C ASP A 1051 36.14 8.34 30.85
N ASN A 1052 35.32 7.37 31.27
CA ASN A 1052 35.50 5.96 30.91
C ASN A 1052 35.09 5.75 29.44
N PRO A 1053 35.99 5.22 28.57
CA PRO A 1053 35.68 4.93 27.18
C PRO A 1053 34.40 4.10 26.96
N GLU A 1054 34.10 3.16 27.87
CA GLU A 1054 32.90 2.31 27.80
C GLU A 1054 31.58 3.06 27.98
N ASN A 1055 31.60 4.23 28.63
CA ASN A 1055 30.40 5.03 28.90
C ASN A 1055 30.27 6.26 27.98
N MET A 1056 31.25 6.49 27.11
CA MET A 1056 31.35 7.71 26.30
C MET A 1056 30.15 7.90 25.35
N TRP A 1057 29.56 6.79 24.87
CA TRP A 1057 28.37 6.79 24.02
C TRP A 1057 27.17 7.50 24.66
N ALA A 1058 27.09 7.56 26.00
CA ALA A 1058 26.02 8.25 26.72
C ALA A 1058 26.01 9.78 26.49
N LEU A 1059 27.13 10.35 26.01
CA LEU A 1059 27.20 11.77 25.64
C LEU A 1059 26.58 12.07 24.26
N THR A 1060 26.22 11.06 23.46
CA THR A 1060 25.69 11.24 22.10
C THR A 1060 24.47 12.17 22.06
N PRO A 1061 23.43 12.00 22.91
CA PRO A 1061 22.28 12.92 22.94
C PRO A 1061 22.63 14.35 23.34
N VAL A 1062 23.67 14.55 24.15
CA VAL A 1062 24.15 15.89 24.52
C VAL A 1062 24.84 16.55 23.32
N VAL A 1063 25.74 15.81 22.66
CA VAL A 1063 26.50 16.29 21.50
C VAL A 1063 25.55 16.65 20.36
N SER A 1064 24.59 15.77 20.04
CA SER A 1064 23.57 15.99 19.00
C SER A 1064 22.76 17.27 19.24
N LEU A 1065 22.18 17.44 20.43
CA LEU A 1065 21.37 18.61 20.78
C LEU A 1065 22.17 19.92 20.71
N VAL A 1066 23.42 19.91 21.19
CA VAL A 1066 24.29 21.10 21.14
C VAL A 1066 24.61 21.49 19.70
N PHE A 1067 24.90 20.53 18.84
CA PHE A 1067 25.14 20.79 17.41
C PHE A 1067 23.88 21.28 16.70
N ALA A 1068 22.72 20.67 16.96
CA ALA A 1068 21.43 21.12 16.45
C ALA A 1068 21.16 22.59 16.85
N LEU A 1069 21.14 22.91 18.14
CA LEU A 1069 20.90 24.27 18.63
C LEU A 1069 21.89 25.29 18.08
N SER A 1070 23.18 24.95 18.03
CA SER A 1070 24.19 25.86 17.50
C SER A 1070 24.00 26.14 16.01
N SER A 1071 23.60 25.12 15.24
CA SER A 1071 23.37 25.24 13.81
C SER A 1071 22.10 26.04 13.49
N ARG A 1072 21.00 25.84 14.24
CA ARG A 1072 19.77 26.63 14.08
C ARG A 1072 19.95 28.07 14.57
N LEU A 1073 20.70 28.28 15.66
CA LEU A 1073 21.10 29.63 16.09
C LEU A 1073 21.94 30.36 15.03
N HIS A 1074 22.82 29.65 14.34
CA HIS A 1074 23.57 30.21 13.22
C HIS A 1074 22.66 30.56 12.04
N ALA A 1075 21.73 29.67 11.67
CA ALA A 1075 20.77 29.86 10.60
C ALA A 1075 19.90 31.12 10.79
N HIS A 1076 19.58 31.45 12.04
CA HIS A 1076 18.81 32.63 12.41
C HIS A 1076 19.67 33.84 12.82
N GLU A 1077 20.96 33.84 12.51
CA GLU A 1077 21.91 34.94 12.75
C GLU A 1077 22.10 35.31 14.24
N LEU A 1078 21.76 34.42 15.17
CA LEU A 1078 21.91 34.62 16.62
C LEU A 1078 23.31 34.24 17.14
N ILE A 1079 24.08 33.48 16.35
CA ILE A 1079 25.50 33.19 16.56
C ILE A 1079 26.26 33.41 15.24
N GLY A 1080 27.42 34.07 15.31
CA GLY A 1080 28.24 34.40 14.13
C GLY A 1080 28.88 33.19 13.44
N LYS A 1081 29.67 33.43 12.38
CA LYS A 1081 30.35 32.37 11.61
C LYS A 1081 31.22 31.47 12.50
N THR A 1082 30.90 30.18 12.57
CA THR A 1082 31.67 29.21 13.34
C THR A 1082 32.28 28.15 12.44
N ARG A 1083 33.57 28.29 12.10
CA ARG A 1083 34.41 27.19 11.55
C ARG A 1083 34.35 25.91 12.40
N THR A 1084 33.88 26.03 13.63
CA THR A 1084 33.62 24.94 14.57
C THR A 1084 32.48 24.02 14.12
N LEU A 1085 31.43 24.53 13.47
CA LEU A 1085 30.36 23.70 12.91
C LEU A 1085 30.86 22.91 11.69
N ASP A 1086 31.61 23.55 10.79
CA ASP A 1086 32.21 22.88 9.62
C ASP A 1086 33.11 21.70 10.03
N ARG A 1087 33.92 21.89 11.07
CA ARG A 1087 34.77 20.83 11.64
C ARG A 1087 33.99 19.65 12.23
N ALA A 1088 32.78 19.89 12.73
CA ALA A 1088 31.94 18.86 13.34
C ALA A 1088 31.04 18.14 12.33
N SER A 1089 30.81 18.72 11.15
CA SER A 1089 29.83 18.24 10.17
C SER A 1089 30.04 16.78 9.76
N ALA A 1090 31.27 16.36 9.44
CA ALA A 1090 31.56 14.98 9.07
C ALA A 1090 31.23 13.98 10.19
N GLY A 1091 31.71 14.24 11.41
CA GLY A 1091 31.45 13.34 12.54
C GLY A 1091 30.01 13.38 13.05
N TRP A 1092 29.33 14.54 13.00
CA TRP A 1092 27.91 14.63 13.33
C TRP A 1092 27.04 13.94 12.27
N GLY A 1093 27.41 14.02 10.99
CA GLY A 1093 26.77 13.26 9.91
C GLY A 1093 26.81 11.76 10.18
N ARG A 1094 27.97 11.22 10.59
CA ARG A 1094 28.08 9.80 10.97
C ARG A 1094 27.28 9.42 12.21
N ILE A 1095 27.11 10.33 13.19
CA ILE A 1095 26.17 10.11 14.29
C ILE A 1095 24.75 10.00 13.73
N ALA A 1096 24.38 10.86 12.79
CA ALA A 1096 23.06 10.87 12.17
C ALA A 1096 22.79 9.60 11.35
N ASP A 1097 23.80 9.03 10.69
CA ASP A 1097 23.67 7.74 10.00
C ASP A 1097 23.47 6.56 10.97
N LEU A 1098 23.93 6.67 12.23
CA LEU A 1098 23.81 5.63 13.26
C LEU A 1098 22.54 5.74 14.09
N VAL A 1099 22.12 6.96 14.43
CA VAL A 1099 20.95 7.28 15.28
C VAL A 1099 20.14 8.44 14.66
N PRO A 1100 19.51 8.22 13.49
CA PRO A 1100 18.87 9.26 12.71
C PRO A 1100 17.73 9.95 13.47
N ASP A 1101 16.90 9.20 14.18
CA ASP A 1101 15.71 9.73 14.86
C ASP A 1101 16.07 10.68 16.01
N LEU A 1102 17.19 10.41 16.70
CA LEU A 1102 17.72 11.32 17.72
C LEU A 1102 18.10 12.67 17.09
N VAL A 1103 18.81 12.62 15.96
CA VAL A 1103 19.35 13.82 15.30
C VAL A 1103 18.25 14.64 14.65
N THR A 1104 17.29 14.01 13.96
CA THR A 1104 16.14 14.70 13.35
C THR A 1104 15.23 15.31 14.41
N GLY A 1105 14.97 14.57 15.50
CA GLY A 1105 14.25 15.09 16.66
C GLY A 1105 14.97 16.29 17.28
N ASP A 1106 16.29 16.22 17.49
CA ASP A 1106 17.05 17.34 18.04
C ASP A 1106 17.07 18.56 17.10
N LEU A 1107 17.10 18.36 15.77
CA LEU A 1107 16.99 19.44 14.78
C LEU A 1107 15.62 20.13 14.84
N ILE A 1108 14.52 19.38 14.89
CA ILE A 1108 13.15 19.92 15.02
C ILE A 1108 13.01 20.70 16.32
N SER A 1109 13.42 20.08 17.44
CA SER A 1109 13.39 20.69 18.77
C SER A 1109 14.18 21.99 18.80
N ALA A 1110 15.39 21.99 18.22
CA ALA A 1110 16.23 23.17 18.14
C ALA A 1110 15.61 24.30 17.32
N GLU A 1111 15.04 24.01 16.15
CA GLU A 1111 14.38 25.01 15.30
C GLU A 1111 13.18 25.62 16.05
N ALA A 1112 12.30 24.79 16.61
CA ALA A 1112 11.12 25.25 17.35
C ALA A 1112 11.49 26.10 18.58
N MET A 1113 12.49 25.68 19.35
CA MET A 1113 12.99 26.44 20.49
C MET A 1113 13.58 27.79 20.08
N VAL A 1114 14.33 27.84 18.97
CA VAL A 1114 14.92 29.09 18.46
C VAL A 1114 13.82 30.03 17.94
N LEU A 1115 12.82 29.51 17.21
CA LEU A 1115 11.69 30.28 16.72
C LEU A 1115 10.85 30.85 17.87
N GLY A 1116 10.54 30.05 18.89
CA GLY A 1116 9.80 30.49 20.07
C GLY A 1116 10.56 31.54 20.90
N ALA A 1117 11.89 31.39 21.03
CA ALA A 1117 12.72 32.40 21.70
C ALA A 1117 12.86 33.71 20.90
N ARG A 1118 12.84 33.63 19.56
CA ARG A 1118 12.97 34.78 18.66
C ARG A 1118 11.66 35.55 18.46
N ASN A 1119 10.52 34.86 18.46
CA ASN A 1119 9.21 35.43 18.18
C ASN A 1119 8.21 35.12 19.32
N PRO A 1120 8.26 35.87 20.44
CA PRO A 1120 7.31 35.69 21.55
C PRO A 1120 5.86 35.87 21.09
N GLY A 1121 4.95 35.01 21.55
CA GLY A 1121 3.53 35.06 21.19
C GLY A 1121 3.18 34.44 19.83
N LEU A 1122 4.04 33.57 19.29
CA LEU A 1122 3.82 32.88 18.01
C LEU A 1122 2.57 31.97 18.01
N VAL A 1123 2.22 31.42 19.18
CA VAL A 1123 1.12 30.44 19.36
C VAL A 1123 0.00 31.02 20.25
N ASP A 1124 0.15 32.28 20.70
CA ASP A 1124 -0.79 32.98 21.61
C ASP A 1124 -1.96 33.66 20.88
#